data_AF-A0A3R7MCX8-F1
#
_entry.id   AF-A0A3R7MCX8-F1
#
_cell.length_a   1.000
_cell.length_b   1.000
_cell.length_c   1.000
_cell.angle_alpha   90.00
_cell.angle_beta   90.00
_cell.angle_gamma   90.00
#
_symmetry.space_group_name_H-M   'P 1'
#
loop_
_entity.id
_entity.type
_entity.pdbx_description
1 polymer ?
#
loop_
_entity_poly.entity_id
_entity_poly.type
_entity_poly.pdbx_seq_one_letter_code
_entity_poly.pdbx_strand_id
1 'polypeptide(L)'
;MGSEDAEGKGFSAHSIFSTYRPPLFRRPPKKLSLLQLQRKREIQDVTWQSFTRQNQMTKSLVYRLGILKQLEGHRGCVNCIEFNTEGSLLLSGSDDYDVILWDVYRQKRIKTLPTGHRGNIFSVKFLPQTGDRVVISGAGDGRIEVREVETGDVTQLCTCHCERVKRIATVPTLPNAFFSASEDGTVMLYDMRSPHTCGSSQTNNVLINLRRHAGRTAECKCITVNPSRPELLAVGASDPYNPPGGMSRSQWERSNYATSQLDSSADNLPPGCVQYLVPGHLPDKLKEYYRRYRSLATTYLTYSSDGTHLLANLGGEHIYLFNTASPRQPRQYSISNVVKHSKESDGPSNGVCKSIASNTNGISSHLTGGGERIGYHAQAQSLPPQAEILKARANQAFAAEKYITALHLYNQAAQICPNSAVLYSNRAAALMKRKWEGDIYAALKDCFTALEIDPHHVKAHFRLARCLHQLGREQEAQLCLEEFRRQHPDHSSSPACSALAHDITSSILQLQNGISSDNSSEGDMDEEGLLGALPTPSTQEQEWRVRATDYHKSYCGHCNTTTDIKEAAFLGKDGEFIAAGSDDGNLFIWDRESTNLIRVIPGDESIVNCVQPHPHTCLLATSGIESVVKLWAPLPQLDNEDLQSMDFEKMEKTAQANQQRMSGDNPSRDPSPGGQNDRNLADVQCRTS
;
A
#
# COMPACT_ATOMS: atom_id res chain seq x y z
N MET A 1 -26.51 47.49 69.11
CA MET A 1 -25.14 47.97 69.38
C MET A 1 -24.26 47.26 68.38
N GLY A 2 -24.12 47.77 67.16
CA GLY A 2 -23.18 48.85 66.80
C GLY A 2 -22.03 48.16 66.07
N SER A 3 -22.01 48.22 64.74
CA SER A 3 -21.01 48.96 63.92
C SER A 3 -19.70 48.19 63.78
N GLU A 4 -19.12 47.90 62.62
CA GLU A 4 -19.07 48.61 61.33
C GLU A 4 -18.42 47.70 60.26
N ASP A 5 -18.91 47.81 59.01
CA ASP A 5 -18.20 48.00 57.72
C ASP A 5 -17.02 47.07 57.30
N ALA A 6 -16.81 46.63 56.04
CA ALA A 6 -17.40 46.95 54.74
C ALA A 6 -17.12 45.82 53.72
N GLU A 7 -18.06 45.69 52.77
CA GLU A 7 -17.94 45.47 51.30
C GLU A 7 -16.84 44.59 50.66
N GLY A 8 -17.28 43.71 49.74
CA GLY A 8 -16.41 43.16 48.69
C GLY A 8 -16.97 41.96 47.91
N LYS A 9 -17.61 42.22 46.76
CA LYS A 9 -18.21 41.28 45.79
C LYS A 9 -17.22 40.27 45.18
N GLY A 10 -17.74 39.12 44.70
CA GLY A 10 -17.26 38.52 43.44
C GLY A 10 -17.15 36.98 43.39
N PHE A 11 -18.04 36.34 42.63
CA PHE A 11 -17.88 34.98 42.11
C PHE A 11 -16.74 34.94 41.06
N SER A 12 -15.87 33.91 41.09
CA SER A 12 -15.48 33.08 39.92
C SER A 12 -14.30 32.15 40.25
N ALA A 13 -14.32 30.98 39.60
CA ALA A 13 -13.39 29.87 39.51
C ALA A 13 -11.88 30.13 39.75
N HIS A 14 -11.21 29.18 40.42
CA HIS A 14 -10.04 28.45 39.88
C HIS A 14 -9.55 27.41 40.90
N SER A 15 -9.58 26.13 40.52
CA SER A 15 -8.76 25.07 41.13
C SER A 15 -8.18 24.22 40.01
N ILE A 16 -7.09 24.72 39.41
CA ILE A 16 -6.13 23.91 38.68
C ILE A 16 -4.96 23.72 39.63
N PHE A 17 -4.73 22.50 40.11
CA PHE A 17 -3.41 21.85 40.15
C PHE A 17 -3.55 20.38 40.58
N SER A 18 -3.22 19.51 39.64
CA SER A 18 -2.41 18.30 39.76
C SER A 18 -2.53 17.44 41.02
N THR A 19 -2.96 16.19 40.83
CA THR A 19 -2.20 15.03 41.37
C THR A 19 -2.19 13.90 40.35
N TYR A 20 -1.18 13.90 39.48
CA TYR A 20 -0.72 12.70 38.79
C TYR A 20 -0.13 11.74 39.84
N ARG A 21 -0.61 10.49 39.94
CA ARG A 21 -0.02 9.45 40.81
C ARG A 21 0.71 8.40 39.96
N PRO A 22 1.95 7.98 40.32
CA PRO A 22 2.72 6.98 39.58
C PRO A 22 2.13 5.55 39.66
N PRO A 23 2.52 4.63 38.76
CA PRO A 23 1.79 3.39 38.45
C PRO A 23 2.04 2.20 39.41
N LEU A 24 2.39 2.44 40.68
CA LEU A 24 2.73 1.36 41.64
C LEU A 24 1.65 1.01 42.66
N PHE A 25 0.46 1.62 42.59
CA PHE A 25 -0.69 1.23 43.41
C PHE A 25 -1.98 1.15 42.59
N ARG A 26 -2.06 0.21 41.64
CA ARG A 26 -3.36 -0.22 41.13
C ARG A 26 -4.03 -1.02 42.26
N ARG A 27 -5.15 -0.51 42.78
CA ARG A 27 -6.08 -1.34 43.58
C ARG A 27 -6.40 -2.58 42.73
N PRO A 28 -6.43 -3.79 43.31
CA PRO A 28 -6.87 -4.97 42.58
C PRO A 28 -8.23 -4.66 41.95
N PRO A 29 -8.46 -5.04 40.68
CA PRO A 29 -9.73 -4.75 40.03
C PRO A 29 -10.85 -5.33 40.89
N LYS A 30 -11.84 -4.49 41.24
CA LYS A 30 -13.05 -4.97 41.92
C LYS A 30 -13.60 -6.12 41.08
N LYS A 31 -13.80 -7.29 41.68
CA LYS A 31 -14.50 -8.40 41.01
C LYS A 31 -15.88 -7.89 40.60
N LEU A 32 -16.05 -7.68 39.30
CA LEU A 32 -17.33 -7.25 38.72
C LEU A 32 -18.33 -8.38 38.90
N SER A 33 -19.57 -8.07 39.27
CA SER A 33 -20.62 -9.08 39.31
C SER A 33 -20.93 -9.58 37.89
N LEU A 34 -21.50 -10.78 37.76
CA LEU A 34 -21.91 -11.34 36.47
C LEU A 34 -22.83 -10.37 35.70
N LEU A 35 -23.77 -9.73 36.39
CA LEU A 35 -24.65 -8.70 35.82
C LEU A 35 -23.88 -7.47 35.32
N GLN A 36 -22.83 -7.04 36.01
CA GLN A 36 -21.99 -5.93 35.56
C GLN A 36 -21.13 -6.34 34.37
N LEU A 37 -20.63 -7.57 34.33
CA LEU A 37 -19.89 -8.11 33.17
C LEU A 37 -20.79 -8.26 31.95
N GLN A 38 -22.02 -8.76 32.16
CA GLN A 38 -23.02 -8.90 31.10
C GLN A 38 -23.46 -7.54 30.58
N ARG A 39 -23.76 -6.58 31.47
CA ARG A 39 -24.05 -5.20 31.08
C ARG A 39 -22.90 -4.58 30.31
N LYS A 40 -21.64 -4.77 30.74
CA LYS A 40 -20.44 -4.28 30.04
C LYS A 40 -20.25 -4.92 28.66
N ARG A 41 -20.60 -6.20 28.50
CA ARG A 41 -20.63 -6.90 27.21
C ARG A 41 -21.73 -6.33 26.30
N GLU A 42 -22.93 -6.14 26.83
CA GLU A 42 -24.10 -5.67 26.08
C GLU A 42 -24.00 -4.19 25.66
N ILE A 43 -23.42 -3.33 26.51
CA ILE A 43 -23.18 -1.91 26.18
C ILE A 43 -21.90 -1.70 25.35
N GLN A 44 -21.22 -2.77 24.91
CA GLN A 44 -19.92 -2.71 24.22
C GLN A 44 -18.92 -1.80 24.94
N ASP A 45 -18.83 -1.93 26.27
CA ASP A 45 -17.97 -1.10 27.12
C ASP A 45 -16.51 -1.16 26.64
N VAL A 46 -15.70 -0.15 27.00
CA VAL A 46 -14.28 -0.01 26.61
C VAL A 46 -13.49 -1.30 26.87
N THR A 47 -13.85 -2.05 27.91
CA THR A 47 -13.24 -3.35 28.23
C THR A 47 -13.52 -4.43 27.18
N TRP A 48 -14.74 -4.48 26.63
CA TRP A 48 -15.10 -5.43 25.57
C TRP A 48 -14.37 -5.06 24.27
N GLN A 49 -14.38 -3.77 23.89
CA GLN A 49 -13.63 -3.31 22.72
C GLN A 49 -12.13 -3.59 22.85
N SER A 50 -11.55 -3.37 24.04
CA SER A 50 -10.14 -3.64 24.29
C SER A 50 -9.81 -5.13 24.26
N PHE A 51 -10.71 -5.98 24.78
CA PHE A 51 -10.57 -7.42 24.70
C PHE A 51 -10.64 -7.91 23.25
N THR A 52 -11.62 -7.43 22.48
CA THR A 52 -11.75 -7.77 21.05
C THR A 52 -10.54 -7.29 20.26
N ARG A 53 -10.06 -6.07 20.46
CA ARG A 53 -8.80 -5.57 19.87
C ARG A 53 -7.63 -6.50 20.15
N GLN A 54 -7.45 -6.91 21.40
CA GLN A 54 -6.32 -7.74 21.79
C GLN A 54 -6.40 -9.20 21.31
N ASN A 55 -7.58 -9.71 20.99
CA ASN A 55 -7.80 -11.15 20.81
C ASN A 55 -8.51 -11.55 19.52
N GLN A 56 -9.04 -10.61 18.72
CA GLN A 56 -9.69 -10.95 17.44
C GLN A 56 -8.69 -11.57 16.47
N MET A 57 -7.49 -10.99 16.35
CA MET A 57 -6.39 -11.53 15.56
C MET A 57 -5.09 -11.44 16.36
N THR A 58 -4.41 -12.58 16.53
CA THR A 58 -3.09 -12.64 17.16
C THR A 58 -2.14 -13.39 16.25
N LYS A 59 -0.82 -13.19 16.43
CA LYS A 59 0.20 -13.88 15.64
C LYS A 59 0.04 -15.41 15.70
N SER A 60 -0.32 -15.95 16.88
CA SER A 60 -0.59 -17.39 17.06
C SER A 60 -1.82 -17.87 16.26
N LEU A 61 -2.90 -17.07 16.21
CA LEU A 61 -4.07 -17.39 15.40
C LEU A 61 -3.72 -17.36 13.90
N VAL A 62 -2.96 -16.35 13.46
CA VAL A 62 -2.49 -16.22 12.07
C VAL A 62 -1.65 -17.42 11.64
N TYR A 63 -0.76 -17.93 12.49
CA TYR A 63 0.03 -19.14 12.21
C TYR A 63 -0.80 -20.42 12.11
N ARG A 64 -2.00 -20.43 12.70
CA ARG A 64 -2.89 -21.60 12.66
C ARG A 64 -3.97 -21.52 11.61
N LEU A 65 -4.10 -20.40 10.89
CA LEU A 65 -5.07 -20.29 9.78
C LEU A 65 -4.91 -21.49 8.82
N GLY A 66 -6.00 -22.18 8.57
CA GLY A 66 -6.09 -23.23 7.58
C GLY A 66 -7.49 -23.24 6.98
N ILE A 67 -7.66 -24.01 5.90
CA ILE A 67 -8.96 -24.14 5.24
C ILE A 67 -9.93 -24.78 6.23
N LEU A 68 -10.95 -24.01 6.62
CA LEU A 68 -12.10 -24.50 7.36
C LEU A 68 -13.08 -25.20 6.41
N LYS A 69 -13.36 -24.58 5.27
CA LYS A 69 -14.29 -25.11 4.27
C LYS A 69 -14.03 -24.53 2.88
N GLN A 70 -14.22 -25.35 1.85
CA GLN A 70 -14.43 -24.89 0.47
C GLN A 70 -15.93 -24.90 0.16
N LEU A 71 -16.45 -23.75 -0.26
CA LEU A 71 -17.84 -23.52 -0.63
C LEU A 71 -17.97 -23.67 -2.15
N GLU A 72 -18.51 -24.82 -2.56
CA GLU A 72 -18.72 -25.17 -3.96
C GLU A 72 -20.10 -24.70 -4.44
N GLY A 73 -20.15 -24.09 -5.63
CA GLY A 73 -21.43 -23.70 -6.23
C GLY A 73 -21.33 -22.89 -7.51
N HIS A 74 -20.26 -22.13 -7.72
CA HIS A 74 -20.03 -21.42 -8.98
C HIS A 74 -19.48 -22.36 -10.06
N ARG A 75 -19.61 -21.93 -11.33
CA ARG A 75 -19.12 -22.63 -12.53
C ARG A 75 -17.94 -21.92 -13.20
N GLY A 76 -17.53 -20.76 -12.71
CA GLY A 76 -16.40 -19.99 -13.20
C GLY A 76 -15.64 -19.32 -12.05
N CYS A 77 -14.59 -18.56 -12.37
CA CYS A 77 -13.76 -17.88 -11.38
C CYS A 77 -14.60 -16.99 -10.47
N VAL A 78 -14.24 -16.86 -9.20
CA VAL A 78 -14.96 -16.02 -8.24
C VAL A 78 -14.16 -14.73 -7.99
N ASN A 79 -14.59 -13.63 -8.63
CA ASN A 79 -13.84 -12.38 -8.72
C ASN A 79 -14.17 -11.36 -7.61
N CYS A 80 -15.22 -11.58 -6.85
CA CYS A 80 -15.56 -10.73 -5.71
C CYS A 80 -16.33 -11.51 -4.64
N ILE A 81 -16.05 -11.16 -3.39
CA ILE A 81 -16.74 -11.67 -2.21
C ILE A 81 -16.96 -10.52 -1.22
N GLU A 82 -18.01 -10.59 -0.41
CA GLU A 82 -18.32 -9.56 0.59
C GLU A 82 -19.09 -10.16 1.78
N PHE A 83 -18.61 -9.93 3.01
CA PHE A 83 -19.37 -10.26 4.22
C PHE A 83 -20.46 -9.22 4.47
N ASN A 84 -21.61 -9.64 5.02
CA ASN A 84 -22.54 -8.69 5.62
C ASN A 84 -21.94 -8.07 6.90
N THR A 85 -22.62 -7.05 7.44
CA THR A 85 -22.14 -6.30 8.62
C THR A 85 -21.94 -7.20 9.84
N GLU A 86 -22.75 -8.25 9.98
CA GLU A 86 -22.67 -9.21 11.09
C GLU A 86 -21.66 -10.35 10.86
N GLY A 87 -21.21 -10.56 9.61
CA GLY A 87 -20.37 -11.69 9.21
C GLY A 87 -21.07 -13.06 9.17
N SER A 88 -22.40 -13.09 9.35
CA SER A 88 -23.23 -14.29 9.27
C SER A 88 -23.47 -14.75 7.82
N LEU A 89 -23.46 -13.80 6.88
CA LEU A 89 -23.68 -14.04 5.46
C LEU A 89 -22.46 -13.60 4.65
N LEU A 90 -22.26 -14.28 3.53
CA LEU A 90 -21.25 -13.95 2.53
C LEU A 90 -21.89 -13.94 1.14
N LEU A 91 -21.57 -12.93 0.33
CA LEU A 91 -21.87 -12.90 -1.09
C LEU A 91 -20.64 -13.29 -1.90
N SER A 92 -20.87 -13.90 -3.06
CA SER A 92 -19.86 -14.11 -4.09
C SER A 92 -20.42 -13.80 -5.48
N GLY A 93 -19.59 -13.20 -6.34
CA GLY A 93 -19.88 -12.96 -7.75
C GLY A 93 -18.80 -13.57 -8.64
N SER A 94 -19.20 -14.09 -9.81
CA SER A 94 -18.36 -14.96 -10.64
C SER A 94 -18.49 -14.68 -12.14
N ASP A 95 -17.60 -15.29 -12.93
CA ASP A 95 -17.66 -15.41 -14.39
C ASP A 95 -18.87 -16.20 -14.88
N ASP A 96 -19.53 -16.97 -14.02
CA ASP A 96 -20.78 -17.66 -14.39
C ASP A 96 -22.02 -16.75 -14.38
N TYR A 97 -21.82 -15.46 -14.11
CA TYR A 97 -22.82 -14.40 -14.02
C TYR A 97 -23.86 -14.62 -12.90
N ASP A 98 -23.62 -15.56 -11.99
CA ASP A 98 -24.47 -15.76 -10.82
C ASP A 98 -23.91 -14.99 -9.61
N VAL A 99 -24.79 -14.52 -8.73
CA VAL A 99 -24.43 -14.13 -7.37
C VAL A 99 -24.88 -15.22 -6.42
N ILE A 100 -24.02 -15.67 -5.51
CA ILE A 100 -24.40 -16.69 -4.51
C ILE A 100 -24.35 -16.09 -3.10
N LEU A 101 -25.41 -16.38 -2.33
CA LEU A 101 -25.50 -16.07 -0.90
C LEU A 101 -25.19 -17.33 -0.08
N TRP A 102 -24.25 -17.20 0.85
CA TRP A 102 -23.76 -18.27 1.72
C TRP A 102 -24.07 -17.98 3.19
N ASP A 103 -24.40 -19.04 3.92
CA ASP A 103 -24.39 -19.04 5.38
C ASP A 103 -22.98 -19.41 5.85
N VAL A 104 -22.31 -18.48 6.52
CA VAL A 104 -20.90 -18.63 6.95
C VAL A 104 -20.77 -19.67 8.04
N TYR A 105 -21.70 -19.70 9.00
CA TYR A 105 -21.61 -20.59 10.16
C TYR A 105 -22.12 -22.00 9.88
N ARG A 106 -23.13 -22.12 9.01
CA ARG A 106 -23.60 -23.43 8.50
C ARG A 106 -22.74 -23.93 7.35
N GLN A 107 -21.88 -23.08 6.79
CA GLN A 107 -20.95 -23.40 5.70
C GLN A 107 -21.68 -23.97 4.48
N LYS A 108 -22.81 -23.36 4.14
CA LYS A 108 -23.74 -23.85 3.12
C LYS A 108 -24.22 -22.72 2.22
N ARG A 109 -24.47 -23.07 0.96
CA ARG A 109 -25.21 -22.21 0.04
C ARG A 109 -26.64 -22.01 0.53
N ILE A 110 -27.06 -20.76 0.67
CA ILE A 110 -28.46 -20.40 0.97
C ILE A 110 -29.23 -20.29 -0.35
N LYS A 111 -28.76 -19.44 -1.26
CA LYS A 111 -29.47 -19.11 -2.51
C LYS A 111 -28.50 -18.75 -3.61
N THR A 112 -28.80 -19.17 -4.84
CA THR A 112 -28.18 -18.66 -6.06
C THR A 112 -29.12 -17.63 -6.67
N LEU A 113 -28.60 -16.48 -7.05
CA LEU A 113 -29.31 -15.34 -7.64
C LEU A 113 -28.79 -15.16 -9.08
N PRO A 114 -29.47 -15.75 -10.09
CA PRO A 114 -29.03 -15.64 -11.47
C PRO A 114 -29.20 -14.21 -11.99
N THR A 115 -28.11 -13.56 -12.40
CA THR A 115 -28.16 -12.17 -12.85
C THR A 115 -28.49 -12.05 -14.34
N GLY A 116 -28.88 -10.86 -14.78
CA GLY A 116 -28.99 -10.53 -16.21
C GLY A 116 -27.67 -10.07 -16.83
N HIS A 117 -26.55 -10.16 -16.08
CA HIS A 117 -25.23 -9.75 -16.55
C HIS A 117 -24.74 -10.62 -17.72
N ARG A 118 -23.93 -10.01 -18.58
CA ARG A 118 -23.32 -10.63 -19.77
C ARG A 118 -21.79 -10.59 -19.74
N GLY A 119 -21.23 -10.30 -18.57
CA GLY A 119 -19.80 -10.20 -18.33
C GLY A 119 -19.50 -10.50 -16.87
N ASN A 120 -18.23 -10.73 -16.57
CA ASN A 120 -17.78 -11.18 -15.26
C ASN A 120 -18.20 -10.20 -14.16
N ILE A 121 -18.70 -10.72 -13.04
CA ILE A 121 -19.11 -9.88 -11.91
C ILE A 121 -17.87 -9.52 -11.10
N PHE A 122 -17.52 -8.23 -11.09
CA PHE A 122 -16.32 -7.71 -10.40
C PHE A 122 -16.62 -7.12 -9.02
N SER A 123 -17.89 -6.85 -8.71
CA SER A 123 -18.25 -6.34 -7.39
C SER A 123 -19.65 -6.76 -6.97
N VAL A 124 -19.75 -7.21 -5.72
CA VAL A 124 -21.02 -7.47 -5.02
C VAL A 124 -21.02 -6.75 -3.68
N LYS A 125 -22.16 -6.17 -3.29
CA LYS A 125 -22.34 -5.50 -1.99
C LYS A 125 -23.73 -5.73 -1.42
N PHE A 126 -23.80 -5.83 -0.10
CA PHE A 126 -25.06 -5.62 0.63
C PHE A 126 -25.36 -4.12 0.69
N LEU A 127 -26.60 -3.73 0.37
CA LEU A 127 -27.04 -2.35 0.59
C LEU A 127 -27.29 -2.12 2.09
N PRO A 128 -26.62 -1.15 2.74
CA PRO A 128 -26.71 -0.94 4.19
C PRO A 128 -28.14 -0.66 4.69
N GLN A 129 -28.40 -1.01 5.95
CA GLN A 129 -29.68 -0.78 6.65
C GLN A 129 -30.92 -1.41 6.00
N THR A 130 -30.75 -2.29 5.01
CA THR A 130 -31.84 -3.09 4.41
C THR A 130 -32.07 -4.41 5.14
N GLY A 131 -31.30 -4.71 6.19
CA GLY A 131 -31.31 -6.01 6.87
C GLY A 131 -30.86 -7.14 5.94
N ASP A 132 -29.84 -6.87 5.12
CA ASP A 132 -29.27 -7.80 4.13
C ASP A 132 -30.25 -8.26 3.04
N ARG A 133 -31.40 -7.58 2.89
CA ARG A 133 -32.44 -7.90 1.91
C ARG A 133 -32.14 -7.44 0.50
N VAL A 134 -31.26 -6.45 0.34
CA VAL A 134 -30.95 -5.87 -0.96
C VAL A 134 -29.47 -6.04 -1.26
N VAL A 135 -29.19 -6.58 -2.45
CA VAL A 135 -27.84 -6.81 -2.97
C VAL A 135 -27.63 -6.04 -4.26
N ILE A 136 -26.39 -5.63 -4.48
CA ILE A 136 -25.97 -4.87 -5.65
C ILE A 136 -24.84 -5.66 -6.33
N SER A 137 -24.92 -5.85 -7.64
CA SER A 137 -23.85 -6.45 -8.45
C SER A 137 -23.45 -5.51 -9.58
N GLY A 138 -22.14 -5.42 -9.85
CA GLY A 138 -21.56 -4.65 -10.94
C GLY A 138 -20.60 -5.52 -11.74
N ALA A 139 -20.68 -5.43 -13.07
CA ALA A 139 -20.03 -6.40 -13.95
C ALA A 139 -19.30 -5.78 -15.16
N GLY A 140 -18.59 -6.65 -15.89
CA GLY A 140 -17.84 -6.33 -17.10
C GLY A 140 -18.69 -5.88 -18.30
N ASP A 141 -20.00 -6.03 -18.25
CA ASP A 141 -20.92 -5.53 -19.27
C ASP A 141 -21.34 -4.06 -19.08
N GLY A 142 -20.74 -3.37 -18.10
CA GLY A 142 -21.06 -1.98 -17.77
C GLY A 142 -22.36 -1.81 -17.00
N ARG A 143 -23.02 -2.91 -16.60
CA ARG A 143 -24.30 -2.87 -15.90
C ARG A 143 -24.13 -2.99 -14.40
N ILE A 144 -25.11 -2.42 -13.69
CA ILE A 144 -25.30 -2.60 -12.26
C ILE A 144 -26.72 -3.10 -12.04
N GLU A 145 -26.88 -4.21 -11.34
CA GLU A 145 -28.16 -4.76 -10.93
C GLU A 145 -28.34 -4.60 -9.42
N VAL A 146 -29.50 -4.08 -9.01
CA VAL A 146 -29.95 -4.07 -7.62
C VAL A 146 -31.11 -5.05 -7.50
N ARG A 147 -31.01 -5.95 -6.52
CA ARG A 147 -31.93 -7.08 -6.38
C ARG A 147 -32.35 -7.28 -4.94
N GLU A 148 -33.61 -7.67 -4.77
CA GLU A 148 -34.11 -8.17 -3.50
C GLU A 148 -33.81 -9.67 -3.34
N VAL A 149 -33.24 -10.06 -2.20
CA VAL A 149 -32.73 -11.41 -1.94
C VAL A 149 -33.86 -12.43 -1.81
N GLU A 150 -34.96 -12.08 -1.13
CA GLU A 150 -36.05 -13.02 -0.84
C GLU A 150 -36.81 -13.41 -2.11
N THR A 151 -37.27 -12.42 -2.87
CA THR A 151 -38.00 -12.60 -4.14
C THR A 151 -37.06 -12.99 -5.27
N GLY A 152 -35.85 -12.42 -5.30
CA GLY A 152 -34.94 -12.49 -6.44
C GLY A 152 -35.21 -11.43 -7.50
N ASP A 153 -36.15 -10.51 -7.25
CA ASP A 153 -36.59 -9.51 -8.21
C ASP A 153 -35.54 -8.40 -8.39
N VAL A 154 -35.32 -8.01 -9.64
CA VAL A 154 -34.48 -6.86 -9.97
C VAL A 154 -35.28 -5.59 -9.70
N THR A 155 -34.90 -4.86 -8.65
CA THR A 155 -35.55 -3.60 -8.27
C THR A 155 -35.02 -2.42 -9.09
N GLN A 156 -33.75 -2.50 -9.52
CA GLN A 156 -33.13 -1.46 -10.34
C GLN A 156 -32.09 -2.07 -11.28
N LEU A 157 -32.08 -1.60 -12.54
CA LEU A 157 -31.05 -1.90 -13.53
C LEU A 157 -30.45 -0.59 -14.02
N CYS A 158 -29.14 -0.42 -13.86
CA CYS A 158 -28.40 0.76 -14.29
C CYS A 158 -27.45 0.39 -15.42
N THR A 159 -27.56 1.09 -16.55
CA THR A 159 -26.69 0.95 -17.73
C THR A 159 -26.02 2.28 -18.09
N CYS A 160 -25.69 3.10 -17.08
CA CYS A 160 -25.07 4.41 -17.30
C CYS A 160 -23.60 4.32 -17.70
N HIS A 161 -22.90 3.28 -17.23
CA HIS A 161 -21.51 3.05 -17.57
C HIS A 161 -21.39 2.45 -18.97
N CYS A 162 -20.37 2.87 -19.72
CA CYS A 162 -20.09 2.33 -21.06
C CYS A 162 -18.96 1.30 -21.09
N GLU A 163 -18.29 1.08 -19.96
CA GLU A 163 -17.19 0.12 -19.79
C GLU A 163 -17.36 -0.65 -18.47
N ARG A 164 -16.50 -1.63 -18.23
CA ARG A 164 -16.54 -2.55 -17.09
C ARG A 164 -16.70 -1.80 -15.75
N VAL A 165 -17.71 -2.18 -14.96
CA VAL A 165 -17.85 -1.70 -13.58
C VAL A 165 -16.95 -2.54 -12.70
N LYS A 166 -15.87 -1.95 -12.19
CA LYS A 166 -14.85 -2.66 -11.43
C LYS A 166 -15.15 -2.76 -9.94
N ARG A 167 -15.80 -1.75 -9.36
CA ARG A 167 -16.03 -1.72 -7.91
C ARG A 167 -17.26 -0.92 -7.53
N ILE A 168 -18.02 -1.44 -6.57
CA ILE A 168 -19.12 -0.76 -5.89
C ILE A 168 -18.68 -0.43 -4.45
N ALA A 169 -19.00 0.77 -3.98
CA ALA A 169 -18.82 1.17 -2.59
C ALA A 169 -20.16 1.61 -1.98
N THR A 170 -20.42 1.13 -0.77
CA THR A 170 -21.57 1.53 0.03
C THR A 170 -21.09 2.30 1.26
N VAL A 171 -21.99 3.09 1.85
CA VAL A 171 -21.70 3.82 3.09
C VAL A 171 -22.68 3.35 4.15
N PRO A 172 -22.23 2.82 5.31
CA PRO A 172 -23.12 2.31 6.34
C PRO A 172 -24.20 3.30 6.81
N THR A 173 -23.92 4.61 6.74
CA THR A 173 -24.84 5.69 7.12
C THR A 173 -25.79 6.14 6.01
N LEU A 174 -25.59 5.69 4.75
CA LEU A 174 -26.43 6.05 3.60
C LEU A 174 -27.20 4.80 3.09
N PRO A 175 -28.43 4.57 3.59
CA PRO A 175 -29.18 3.33 3.31
C PRO A 175 -29.65 3.17 1.87
N ASN A 176 -29.78 4.28 1.14
CA ASN A 176 -30.41 4.30 -0.18
C ASN A 176 -29.45 4.78 -1.26
N ALA A 177 -28.14 4.73 -1.01
CA ALA A 177 -27.17 5.20 -1.98
C ALA A 177 -25.91 4.34 -2.02
N PHE A 178 -25.33 4.27 -3.20
CA PHE A 178 -24.06 3.60 -3.43
C PHE A 178 -23.27 4.29 -4.55
N PHE A 179 -21.97 4.05 -4.57
CA PHE A 179 -21.07 4.53 -5.60
C PHE A 179 -20.62 3.38 -6.49
N SER A 180 -20.33 3.68 -7.74
CA SER A 180 -19.67 2.77 -8.68
C SER A 180 -18.41 3.41 -9.24
N ALA A 181 -17.41 2.58 -9.55
CA ALA A 181 -16.22 2.95 -10.29
C ALA A 181 -16.11 2.07 -11.54
N SER A 182 -15.92 2.70 -12.70
CA SER A 182 -15.83 2.03 -14.00
C SER A 182 -14.60 2.46 -14.80
N GLU A 183 -14.17 1.58 -15.70
CA GLU A 183 -13.12 1.86 -16.67
C GLU A 183 -13.49 2.93 -17.70
N ASP A 184 -14.75 3.39 -17.72
CA ASP A 184 -15.14 4.59 -18.46
C ASP A 184 -14.56 5.88 -17.83
N GLY A 185 -13.82 5.73 -16.73
CA GLY A 185 -13.13 6.80 -16.01
C GLY A 185 -14.07 7.65 -15.17
N THR A 186 -15.28 7.16 -14.90
CA THR A 186 -16.25 7.85 -14.05
C THR A 186 -16.48 7.11 -12.72
N VAL A 187 -16.73 7.91 -11.68
CA VAL A 187 -17.40 7.46 -10.46
C VAL A 187 -18.80 8.03 -10.48
N MET A 188 -19.81 7.18 -10.31
CA MET A 188 -21.21 7.61 -10.25
C MET A 188 -21.82 7.35 -8.87
N LEU A 189 -22.75 8.21 -8.46
CA LEU A 189 -23.57 8.08 -7.26
C LEU A 189 -25.00 7.71 -7.63
N TYR A 190 -25.49 6.57 -7.14
CA TYR A 190 -26.87 6.15 -7.33
C TYR A 190 -27.65 6.39 -6.05
N ASP A 191 -28.79 7.08 -6.15
CA ASP A 191 -29.78 7.18 -5.08
C ASP A 191 -31.00 6.34 -5.46
N MET A 192 -31.24 5.27 -4.72
CA MET A 192 -32.33 4.31 -4.92
C MET A 192 -33.72 4.97 -4.83
N ARG A 193 -33.84 6.15 -4.22
CA ARG A 193 -35.10 6.88 -4.08
C ARG A 193 -35.40 7.76 -5.28
N SER A 194 -34.39 8.09 -6.07
CA SER A 194 -34.52 8.96 -7.24
C SER A 194 -34.65 8.09 -8.48
N PRO A 195 -35.69 8.28 -9.32
CA PRO A 195 -35.76 7.58 -10.59
C PRO A 195 -34.56 7.97 -11.44
N HIS A 196 -33.75 6.97 -11.83
CA HIS A 196 -32.62 7.16 -12.72
C HIS A 196 -33.03 6.71 -14.13
N THR A 197 -32.66 7.50 -15.14
CA THR A 197 -32.82 7.13 -16.55
C THR A 197 -31.46 7.04 -17.20
N CYS A 198 -31.05 5.83 -17.57
CA CYS A 198 -29.84 5.58 -18.31
C CYS A 198 -30.08 5.93 -19.79
N GLY A 199 -29.49 7.02 -20.30
CA GLY A 199 -29.59 7.36 -21.73
C GLY A 199 -29.52 8.83 -22.13
N SER A 200 -29.52 9.79 -21.21
CA SER A 200 -29.25 11.19 -21.55
C SER A 200 -27.75 11.43 -21.73
N SER A 201 -27.37 12.21 -22.76
CA SER A 201 -25.99 12.69 -23.00
C SER A 201 -25.35 13.41 -21.80
N GLN A 202 -26.13 13.70 -20.75
CA GLN A 202 -25.68 14.13 -19.44
C GLN A 202 -26.15 13.10 -18.41
N THR A 203 -25.22 12.37 -17.83
CA THR A 203 -25.43 11.51 -16.66
C THR A 203 -25.28 12.39 -15.41
N ASN A 204 -26.41 12.92 -14.91
CA ASN A 204 -26.43 13.80 -13.73
C ASN A 204 -25.91 13.12 -12.44
N ASN A 205 -25.65 11.83 -12.49
CA ASN A 205 -25.13 11.02 -11.39
C ASN A 205 -23.60 10.87 -11.40
N VAL A 206 -22.87 11.45 -12.37
CA VAL A 206 -21.40 11.43 -12.36
C VAL A 206 -20.86 12.34 -11.26
N LEU A 207 -20.20 11.73 -10.28
CA LEU A 207 -19.53 12.42 -9.18
C LEU A 207 -18.10 12.82 -9.54
N ILE A 208 -17.34 11.92 -10.18
CA ILE A 208 -15.94 12.13 -10.54
C ILE A 208 -15.76 11.72 -11.99
N ASN A 209 -15.11 12.55 -12.81
CA ASN A 209 -14.74 12.22 -14.18
C ASN A 209 -13.21 12.32 -14.36
N LEU A 210 -12.52 11.19 -14.15
CA LEU A 210 -11.07 11.11 -14.32
C LEU A 210 -10.64 11.37 -15.76
N ARG A 211 -11.48 11.08 -16.77
CA ARG A 211 -11.11 11.35 -18.17
C ARG A 211 -10.98 12.83 -18.48
N ARG A 212 -11.77 13.67 -17.79
CA ARG A 212 -11.65 15.12 -17.86
C ARG A 212 -10.53 15.65 -16.97
N HIS A 213 -10.35 15.06 -15.79
CA HIS A 213 -9.37 15.53 -14.82
C HIS A 213 -7.93 15.11 -15.16
N ALA A 214 -7.69 13.83 -15.46
CA ALA A 214 -6.37 13.20 -15.57
C ALA A 214 -5.99 12.75 -16.99
N GLY A 215 -6.90 12.82 -17.96
CA GLY A 215 -6.65 12.48 -19.38
C GLY A 215 -7.60 11.39 -19.90
N ARG A 216 -7.83 11.37 -21.22
CA ARG A 216 -8.90 10.55 -21.85
C ARG A 216 -8.79 9.04 -21.64
N THR A 217 -7.62 8.56 -21.26
CA THR A 217 -7.33 7.14 -21.00
C THR A 217 -7.34 6.78 -19.52
N ALA A 218 -7.64 7.71 -18.63
CA ALA A 218 -7.78 7.43 -17.22
C ALA A 218 -9.00 6.53 -16.97
N GLU A 219 -8.79 5.43 -16.25
CA GLU A 219 -9.80 4.45 -15.89
C GLU A 219 -9.96 4.44 -14.37
N CYS A 220 -11.20 4.36 -13.85
CA CYS A 220 -11.42 4.11 -12.43
C CYS A 220 -11.39 2.60 -12.18
N LYS A 221 -10.39 2.13 -11.43
CA LYS A 221 -10.18 0.70 -11.14
C LYS A 221 -10.81 0.28 -9.83
N CYS A 222 -10.83 1.15 -8.83
CA CYS A 222 -11.47 0.84 -7.55
C CYS A 222 -11.88 2.11 -6.81
N ILE A 223 -12.72 1.93 -5.80
CA ILE A 223 -13.29 2.99 -4.97
C ILE A 223 -13.50 2.49 -3.55
N THR A 224 -13.25 3.34 -2.56
CA THR A 224 -13.55 3.06 -1.15
C THR A 224 -13.92 4.34 -0.42
N VAL A 225 -14.84 4.23 0.54
CA VAL A 225 -15.31 5.36 1.35
C VAL A 225 -14.70 5.25 2.74
N ASN A 226 -14.27 6.38 3.29
CA ASN A 226 -13.73 6.40 4.63
C ASN A 226 -14.82 6.07 5.67
N PRO A 227 -14.62 5.05 6.52
CA PRO A 227 -15.67 4.56 7.42
C PRO A 227 -16.01 5.55 8.56
N SER A 228 -15.07 6.42 8.92
CA SER A 228 -15.26 7.42 9.99
C SER A 228 -15.62 8.82 9.45
N ARG A 229 -15.31 9.07 8.18
CA ARG A 229 -15.53 10.36 7.50
C ARG A 229 -16.11 10.13 6.10
N PRO A 230 -17.41 9.80 5.98
CA PRO A 230 -18.01 9.42 4.71
C PRO A 230 -17.92 10.47 3.59
N GLU A 231 -17.63 11.72 3.91
CA GLU A 231 -17.32 12.77 2.95
C GLU A 231 -15.98 12.58 2.22
N LEU A 232 -15.10 11.73 2.75
CA LEU A 232 -13.83 11.37 2.14
C LEU A 232 -13.96 10.06 1.35
N LEU A 233 -13.67 10.15 0.06
CA LEU A 233 -13.65 9.04 -0.87
C LEU A 233 -12.25 8.89 -1.46
N ALA A 234 -11.76 7.66 -1.58
CA ALA A 234 -10.55 7.34 -2.32
C ALA A 234 -10.91 6.59 -3.61
N VAL A 235 -10.31 7.02 -4.72
CA VAL A 235 -10.47 6.40 -6.05
C VAL A 235 -9.10 5.93 -6.52
N GLY A 236 -9.02 4.67 -6.90
CA GLY A 236 -7.83 4.07 -7.49
C GLY A 236 -7.96 4.13 -9.00
N ALA A 237 -6.96 4.71 -9.66
CA ALA A 237 -6.94 4.89 -11.11
C ALA A 237 -5.92 3.95 -11.78
N SER A 238 -6.09 3.76 -13.08
CA SER A 238 -4.99 3.33 -13.97
C SER A 238 -3.95 4.44 -14.12
N ASP A 239 -2.73 4.09 -14.50
CA ASP A 239 -1.74 5.06 -14.96
C ASP A 239 -2.33 5.80 -16.17
N PRO A 240 -2.70 7.09 -16.03
CA PRO A 240 -3.32 7.83 -17.11
C PRO A 240 -2.31 8.15 -18.20
N TYR A 241 -1.01 7.90 -17.98
CA TYR A 241 0.12 8.26 -18.82
C TYR A 241 0.70 7.11 -19.65
N ASN A 242 0.10 5.91 -19.58
CA ASN A 242 0.50 4.79 -20.43
C ASN A 242 -0.49 4.64 -21.59
N PRO A 243 -0.05 4.58 -22.86
CA PRO A 243 -0.95 4.32 -23.97
C PRO A 243 -1.65 2.97 -23.78
N PRO A 244 -2.98 2.92 -23.90
CA PRO A 244 -3.70 1.68 -23.74
C PRO A 244 -3.39 0.78 -24.96
N GLY A 245 -3.17 -0.52 -24.73
CA GLY A 245 -2.63 -1.44 -25.74
C GLY A 245 -3.32 -1.36 -27.11
N GLY A 246 -2.55 -1.14 -28.17
CA GLY A 246 -3.03 -1.01 -29.55
C GLY A 246 -3.09 0.43 -30.08
N MET A 247 -2.92 1.42 -29.21
CA MET A 247 -2.80 2.83 -29.61
C MET A 247 -1.34 3.22 -29.81
N SER A 248 -1.01 3.85 -30.94
CA SER A 248 0.33 4.44 -31.12
C SER A 248 0.53 5.56 -30.11
N ARG A 249 1.74 5.65 -29.53
CA ARG A 249 2.12 6.68 -28.58
C ARG A 249 1.84 8.10 -29.09
N SER A 250 2.12 8.37 -30.37
CA SER A 250 1.84 9.66 -31.00
C SER A 250 0.34 10.02 -31.02
N GLN A 251 -0.53 9.02 -31.22
CA GLN A 251 -1.98 9.21 -31.20
C GLN A 251 -2.49 9.45 -29.78
N TRP A 252 -1.92 8.71 -28.82
CA TRP A 252 -2.26 8.82 -27.42
C TRP A 252 -1.83 10.18 -26.83
N GLU A 253 -0.60 10.64 -27.09
CA GLU A 253 -0.09 11.95 -26.69
C GLU A 253 -0.94 13.09 -27.27
N ARG A 254 -1.30 13.03 -28.57
CA ARG A 254 -2.20 14.02 -29.20
C ARG A 254 -3.58 14.05 -28.53
N SER A 255 -4.12 12.88 -28.16
CA SER A 255 -5.41 12.77 -27.49
C SER A 255 -5.40 13.38 -26.08
N ASN A 256 -4.32 13.13 -25.32
CA ASN A 256 -4.16 13.69 -23.98
C ASN A 256 -3.79 15.18 -24.00
N TYR A 257 -2.95 15.63 -24.93
CA TYR A 257 -2.64 17.05 -25.15
C TYR A 257 -3.89 17.86 -25.53
N ALA A 258 -4.77 17.30 -26.38
CA ALA A 258 -6.05 17.94 -26.69
C ALA A 258 -6.99 18.04 -25.46
N THR A 259 -6.76 17.21 -24.43
CA THR A 259 -7.55 17.19 -23.19
C THR A 259 -6.99 18.17 -22.16
N SER A 260 -5.67 18.32 -22.07
CA SER A 260 -5.04 19.34 -21.22
C SER A 260 -5.27 20.78 -21.70
N GLN A 261 -5.74 20.96 -22.94
CA GLN A 261 -6.20 22.23 -23.52
C GLN A 261 -7.70 22.48 -23.35
N LEU A 262 -8.47 21.53 -22.78
CA LEU A 262 -9.88 21.78 -22.45
C LEU A 262 -9.96 22.77 -21.28
N ASP A 263 -10.93 23.68 -21.36
CA ASP A 263 -11.16 24.71 -20.35
C ASP A 263 -11.27 24.08 -18.95
N SER A 264 -10.55 24.62 -17.97
CA SER A 264 -10.61 24.19 -16.56
C SER A 264 -12.03 24.22 -15.98
N SER A 265 -12.93 24.98 -16.60
CA SER A 265 -14.37 25.00 -16.28
C SER A 265 -15.11 23.70 -16.65
N ALA A 266 -14.50 22.79 -17.42
CA ALA A 266 -15.06 21.51 -17.82
C ALA A 266 -14.74 20.35 -16.86
N ASP A 267 -13.77 20.55 -15.95
CA ASP A 267 -13.49 19.61 -14.85
C ASP A 267 -14.65 19.65 -13.84
N ASN A 268 -15.15 18.49 -13.46
CA ASN A 268 -16.22 18.38 -12.46
C ASN A 268 -15.67 18.23 -11.03
N LEU A 269 -14.34 18.33 -10.84
CA LEU A 269 -13.68 18.35 -9.54
C LEU A 269 -13.32 19.78 -9.12
N PRO A 270 -13.90 20.29 -8.02
CA PRO A 270 -13.55 21.61 -7.50
C PRO A 270 -12.05 21.74 -7.14
N PRO A 271 -11.42 22.89 -7.40
CA PRO A 271 -10.03 23.12 -6.98
C PRO A 271 -9.84 22.89 -5.48
N GLY A 272 -8.80 22.13 -5.12
CA GLY A 272 -8.46 21.85 -3.71
C GLY A 272 -9.26 20.73 -3.04
N CYS A 273 -10.21 20.09 -3.73
CA CYS A 273 -10.97 18.95 -3.17
C CYS A 273 -10.24 17.59 -3.32
N VAL A 274 -9.11 17.55 -4.01
CA VAL A 274 -8.36 16.33 -4.33
C VAL A 274 -7.00 16.33 -3.62
N GLN A 275 -6.67 15.18 -3.03
CA GLN A 275 -5.33 14.87 -2.56
C GLN A 275 -4.77 13.70 -3.38
N TYR A 276 -3.56 13.85 -3.91
CA TYR A 276 -2.88 12.80 -4.67
C TYR A 276 -2.01 11.95 -3.75
N LEU A 277 -2.10 10.63 -3.87
CA LEU A 277 -1.32 9.66 -3.10
C LEU A 277 -0.56 8.79 -4.09
N VAL A 278 0.78 8.90 -4.11
CA VAL A 278 1.63 8.18 -5.07
C VAL A 278 2.92 7.76 -4.37
N PRO A 279 3.35 6.49 -4.49
CA PRO A 279 4.67 6.11 -4.00
C PRO A 279 5.77 6.90 -4.71
N GLY A 280 6.61 7.58 -3.94
CA GLY A 280 7.48 8.65 -4.46
C GLY A 280 8.55 8.22 -5.46
N HIS A 281 8.78 6.92 -5.66
CA HIS A 281 9.75 6.40 -6.64
C HIS A 281 9.14 6.02 -7.99
N LEU A 282 7.82 5.85 -8.09
CA LEU A 282 7.19 5.49 -9.36
C LEU A 282 7.42 6.56 -10.45
N PRO A 283 7.36 7.87 -10.14
CA PRO A 283 7.63 8.91 -11.14
C PRO A 283 9.05 8.84 -11.73
N ASP A 284 10.04 8.43 -10.94
CA ASP A 284 11.44 8.30 -11.37
C ASP A 284 11.64 7.09 -12.30
N LYS A 285 10.87 6.01 -12.07
CA LYS A 285 10.91 4.77 -12.84
C LYS A 285 9.99 4.73 -14.05
N LEU A 286 9.22 5.79 -14.27
CA LEU A 286 8.20 5.83 -15.32
C LEU A 286 8.79 5.51 -16.72
N LYS A 287 10.00 6.00 -17.02
CA LYS A 287 10.72 5.67 -18.27
C LYS A 287 10.96 4.17 -18.43
N GLU A 288 11.31 3.50 -17.34
CA GLU A 288 11.63 2.08 -17.31
C GLU A 288 10.35 1.23 -17.43
N TYR A 289 9.28 1.63 -16.74
CA TYR A 289 7.97 0.98 -16.88
C TYR A 289 7.43 1.10 -18.31
N TYR A 290 7.59 2.26 -18.95
CA TYR A 290 7.23 2.44 -20.36
C TYR A 290 8.02 1.55 -21.30
N ARG A 291 9.35 1.45 -21.11
CA ARG A 291 10.19 0.54 -21.91
C ARG A 291 9.75 -0.92 -21.75
N ARG A 292 9.24 -1.29 -20.57
CA ARG A 292 8.76 -2.64 -20.27
C ARG A 292 7.26 -2.85 -20.59
N TYR A 293 6.59 -1.87 -21.22
CA TYR A 293 5.14 -1.88 -21.50
C TYR A 293 4.28 -2.24 -20.28
N ARG A 294 4.72 -1.83 -19.09
CA ARG A 294 4.06 -2.18 -17.84
C ARG A 294 3.02 -1.12 -17.49
N SER A 295 1.74 -1.51 -17.49
CA SER A 295 0.68 -0.66 -16.96
C SER A 295 0.62 -0.76 -15.45
N LEU A 296 0.78 0.37 -14.76
CA LEU A 296 0.49 0.46 -13.33
C LEU A 296 -1.00 0.76 -13.15
N ALA A 297 -1.66 0.06 -12.22
CA ALA A 297 -3.07 0.28 -11.93
C ALA A 297 -3.35 -0.01 -10.47
N THR A 298 -4.15 0.83 -9.81
CA THR A 298 -4.56 0.52 -8.43
C THR A 298 -5.63 -0.57 -8.46
N THR A 299 -5.25 -1.82 -8.17
CA THR A 299 -6.17 -2.97 -8.23
C THR A 299 -7.14 -2.97 -7.05
N TYR A 300 -6.74 -2.39 -5.93
CA TYR A 300 -7.58 -2.34 -4.73
C TYR A 300 -7.26 -1.20 -3.78
N LEU A 301 -8.31 -0.69 -3.12
CA LEU A 301 -8.22 0.29 -2.05
C LEU A 301 -9.09 -0.13 -0.87
N THR A 302 -8.59 0.07 0.34
CA THR A 302 -9.41 -0.04 1.56
C THR A 302 -8.90 0.88 2.67
N TYR A 303 -9.82 1.48 3.40
CA TYR A 303 -9.50 2.24 4.60
C TYR A 303 -9.34 1.33 5.82
N SER A 304 -8.49 1.73 6.76
CA SER A 304 -8.50 1.17 8.11
C SER A 304 -9.84 1.46 8.80
N SER A 305 -10.19 0.66 9.81
CA SER A 305 -11.47 0.77 10.53
C SER A 305 -11.70 2.15 11.17
N ASP A 306 -10.63 2.84 11.56
CA ASP A 306 -10.62 4.21 12.09
C ASP A 306 -10.53 5.31 10.99
N GLY A 307 -10.38 4.93 9.72
CA GLY A 307 -10.28 5.85 8.59
C GLY A 307 -8.97 6.67 8.53
N THR A 308 -7.97 6.35 9.36
CA THR A 308 -6.72 7.14 9.44
C THR A 308 -5.66 6.69 8.44
N HIS A 309 -5.80 5.49 7.89
CA HIS A 309 -4.90 4.93 6.90
C HIS A 309 -5.66 4.39 5.69
N LEU A 310 -5.05 4.52 4.52
CA LEU A 310 -5.53 3.96 3.26
C LEU A 310 -4.52 2.93 2.76
N LEU A 311 -4.97 1.70 2.55
CA LEU A 311 -4.17 0.63 1.96
C LEU A 311 -4.47 0.58 0.46
N ALA A 312 -3.41 0.58 -0.36
CA ALA A 312 -3.49 0.50 -1.80
C ALA A 312 -2.67 -0.67 -2.33
N ASN A 313 -3.31 -1.57 -3.08
CA ASN A 313 -2.61 -2.62 -3.83
C ASN A 313 -2.41 -2.12 -5.27
N LEU A 314 -1.14 -1.99 -5.69
CA LEU A 314 -0.81 -1.52 -7.03
C LEU A 314 -0.41 -2.70 -7.92
N GLY A 315 -1.11 -2.85 -9.04
CA GLY A 315 -0.77 -3.76 -10.12
C GLY A 315 0.56 -3.36 -10.74
N GLY A 316 1.41 -4.35 -10.93
CA GLY A 316 2.81 -4.19 -11.29
C GLY A 316 3.70 -3.75 -10.13
N GLU A 317 3.17 -3.57 -8.93
CA GLU A 317 3.90 -3.00 -7.81
C GLU A 317 3.54 -3.67 -6.46
N HIS A 318 4.03 -3.08 -5.37
CA HIS A 318 3.78 -3.56 -4.00
C HIS A 318 2.47 -3.01 -3.42
N ILE A 319 2.15 -3.44 -2.21
CA ILE A 319 1.06 -2.85 -1.41
C ILE A 319 1.62 -1.68 -0.61
N TYR A 320 0.95 -0.54 -0.64
CA TYR A 320 1.35 0.68 0.03
C TYR A 320 0.30 1.12 1.05
N LEU A 321 0.76 1.55 2.22
CA LEU A 321 -0.07 2.13 3.27
C LEU A 321 0.16 3.63 3.31
N PHE A 322 -0.87 4.43 3.08
CA PHE A 322 -0.86 5.88 3.20
C PHE A 322 -1.51 6.32 4.51
N ASN A 323 -1.02 7.41 5.09
CA ASN A 323 -1.64 8.04 6.26
C ASN A 323 -2.52 9.20 5.78
N THR A 324 -3.83 9.10 6.01
CA THR A 324 -4.84 10.09 5.59
C THR A 324 -5.22 11.06 6.70
N ALA A 325 -4.97 10.72 7.98
CA ALA A 325 -5.26 11.61 9.12
C ALA A 325 -4.23 12.73 9.29
N SER A 326 -2.99 12.46 8.92
CA SER A 326 -1.91 13.43 8.87
C SER A 326 -1.30 13.35 7.47
N PRO A 327 -1.94 13.95 6.46
CA PRO A 327 -1.38 14.05 5.13
C PRO A 327 -0.10 14.87 5.25
N ARG A 328 1.02 14.18 5.48
CA ARG A 328 2.33 14.83 5.58
C ARG A 328 2.53 15.51 4.23
N GLN A 329 2.96 16.78 4.24
CA GLN A 329 3.50 17.35 3.02
C GLN A 329 4.54 16.36 2.47
N PRO A 330 4.60 16.15 1.14
CA PRO A 330 5.60 15.28 0.54
C PRO A 330 6.92 15.56 1.23
N ARG A 331 7.55 14.51 1.77
CA ARG A 331 8.93 14.65 2.23
C ARG A 331 9.71 15.03 0.98
N GLN A 332 9.88 16.33 0.77
CA GLN A 332 10.90 16.83 -0.11
C GLN A 332 12.18 16.37 0.57
N TYR A 333 12.72 15.30 0.02
CA TYR A 333 14.07 14.82 0.25
C TYR A 333 15.08 15.81 -0.34
N SER A 334 14.80 17.10 -0.15
CA SER A 334 15.65 18.20 -0.52
C SER A 334 16.73 18.30 0.54
N ILE A 335 17.97 18.25 0.08
CA ILE A 335 19.19 18.31 0.88
C ILE A 335 19.19 19.54 1.80
N SER A 336 18.49 20.61 1.41
CA SER A 336 18.28 21.82 2.21
C SER A 336 17.67 21.56 3.61
N ASN A 337 16.89 20.49 3.81
CA ASN A 337 16.40 20.10 5.13
C ASN A 337 17.45 19.35 5.98
N VAL A 338 18.36 18.60 5.35
CA VAL A 338 19.53 18.00 6.01
C VAL A 338 20.56 19.09 6.39
N VAL A 339 20.65 20.15 5.58
CA VAL A 339 21.57 21.29 5.76
C VAL A 339 21.17 22.21 6.92
N LYS A 340 19.88 22.31 7.28
CA LYS A 340 19.38 23.24 8.32
C LYS A 340 19.95 22.99 9.73
N HIS A 341 20.40 21.77 10.02
CA HIS A 341 20.99 21.43 11.32
C HIS A 341 22.51 21.61 11.39
N SER A 342 23.16 22.03 10.30
CA SER A 342 24.63 22.13 10.23
C SER A 342 25.24 23.38 10.88
N LYS A 343 24.47 24.20 11.59
CA LYS A 343 24.96 25.45 12.20
C LYS A 343 25.36 25.36 13.67
N GLU A 344 25.02 24.30 14.41
CA GLU A 344 25.43 24.17 15.82
C GLU A 344 25.62 22.70 16.23
N SER A 345 26.86 22.19 16.18
CA SER A 345 27.48 21.26 17.15
C SER A 345 28.68 20.53 16.52
N ASP A 346 29.82 20.54 17.20
CA ASP A 346 31.09 19.96 16.75
C ASP A 346 31.14 18.41 16.78
N GLY A 347 31.68 17.81 15.71
CA GLY A 347 32.34 16.50 15.70
C GLY A 347 31.64 15.35 14.93
N PRO A 348 32.33 14.62 14.03
CA PRO A 348 31.76 13.44 13.36
C PRO A 348 31.62 12.24 14.33
N SER A 349 30.39 11.78 14.57
CA SER A 349 30.10 10.55 15.32
C SER A 349 30.12 9.33 14.40
N ASN A 350 31.23 8.58 14.43
CA ASN A 350 31.18 7.20 13.95
C ASN A 350 30.36 6.38 14.97
N GLY A 351 29.12 6.06 14.64
CA GLY A 351 28.24 5.19 15.42
C GLY A 351 28.87 3.83 15.70
N VAL A 352 29.66 3.74 16.79
CA VAL A 352 30.26 2.53 17.31
C VAL A 352 29.54 2.19 18.62
N CYS A 353 28.71 1.15 18.60
CA CYS A 353 28.33 0.46 19.83
C CYS A 353 29.58 -0.26 20.34
N LYS A 354 30.05 0.07 21.55
CA LYS A 354 31.12 -0.68 22.21
C LYS A 354 30.61 -2.09 22.57
N SER A 355 30.68 -3.03 21.62
CA SER A 355 30.71 -4.46 21.94
C SER A 355 32.08 -5.02 21.55
N ILE A 356 32.70 -5.70 22.49
CA ILE A 356 34.03 -6.30 22.37
C ILE A 356 34.06 -7.27 21.17
N ALA A 357 35.05 -7.07 20.30
CA ALA A 357 35.62 -7.96 19.28
C ALA A 357 34.70 -8.56 18.17
N SER A 358 35.21 -8.45 16.94
CA SER A 358 34.81 -9.15 15.71
C SER A 358 33.34 -9.06 15.27
N ASN A 359 32.95 -7.95 14.64
CA ASN A 359 31.76 -7.91 13.77
C ASN A 359 32.03 -6.96 12.58
N THR A 360 32.34 -7.53 11.41
CA THR A 360 32.47 -6.81 10.15
C THR A 360 31.08 -6.34 9.69
N ASN A 361 30.77 -5.09 9.98
CA ASN A 361 29.58 -4.39 9.47
C ASN A 361 29.69 -4.27 7.94
N GLY A 362 28.99 -5.14 7.21
CA GLY A 362 29.12 -5.22 5.76
C GLY A 362 28.79 -3.92 5.02
N ILE A 363 29.84 -3.26 4.53
CA ILE A 363 30.10 -2.73 3.18
C ILE A 363 31.58 -2.28 3.18
N SER A 364 32.34 -2.68 2.14
CA SER A 364 33.66 -2.17 1.72
C SER A 364 34.67 -1.83 2.82
N SER A 365 35.69 -2.69 2.95
CA SER A 365 36.95 -2.44 3.69
C SER A 365 37.68 -1.14 3.30
N HIS A 366 37.20 -0.41 2.28
CA HIS A 366 37.83 0.82 1.78
C HIS A 366 37.40 2.12 2.47
N LEU A 367 36.40 2.09 3.38
CA LEU A 367 36.03 3.25 4.22
C LEU A 367 36.65 3.17 5.64
N THR A 368 37.38 2.10 5.95
CA THR A 368 37.95 1.84 7.28
C THR A 368 39.45 2.12 7.37
N GLY A 369 40.04 2.78 6.37
CA GLY A 369 41.47 3.09 6.35
C GLY A 369 41.78 4.44 7.01
N GLY A 370 42.29 4.40 8.24
CA GLY A 370 43.11 5.47 8.83
C GLY A 370 42.38 6.44 9.77
N GLY A 371 42.76 6.42 11.05
CA GLY A 371 42.35 7.42 12.04
C GLY A 371 42.40 6.88 13.46
N GLU A 372 43.55 7.05 14.14
CA GLU A 372 43.68 6.78 15.57
C GLU A 372 42.80 7.71 16.41
N ARG A 373 42.40 7.20 17.58
CA ARG A 373 41.36 7.70 18.48
C ARG A 373 41.68 9.05 19.11
N ILE A 374 40.71 9.97 19.12
CA ILE A 374 40.52 10.93 20.23
C ILE A 374 39.02 10.98 20.55
N GLY A 375 38.68 10.70 21.81
CA GLY A 375 37.31 10.52 22.27
C GLY A 375 36.61 11.81 22.65
N TYR A 376 35.36 11.95 22.23
CA TYR A 376 34.37 12.81 22.87
C TYR A 376 33.03 12.08 22.99
N HIS A 377 32.49 12.11 24.21
CA HIS A 377 31.23 11.51 24.61
C HIS A 377 30.05 12.37 24.14
N ALA A 378 29.63 12.22 22.89
CA ALA A 378 28.20 12.39 22.60
C ALA A 378 27.49 11.17 23.22
N GLN A 379 26.47 11.40 24.04
CA GLN A 379 25.65 10.31 24.61
C GLN A 379 24.89 9.59 23.49
N ALA A 380 25.57 8.73 22.74
CA ALA A 380 24.92 7.75 21.90
C ALA A 380 24.04 6.90 22.82
N GLN A 381 22.73 7.02 22.69
CA GLN A 381 21.79 6.21 23.46
C GLN A 381 22.15 4.74 23.20
N SER A 382 22.64 4.07 24.25
CA SER A 382 22.96 2.65 24.16
C SER A 382 21.68 1.89 23.84
N LEU A 383 21.71 1.10 22.77
CA LEU A 383 20.57 0.27 22.39
C LEU A 383 20.15 -0.62 23.57
N PRO A 384 18.84 -0.78 23.83
CA PRO A 384 18.36 -1.74 24.80
C PRO A 384 18.93 -3.15 24.52
N PRO A 385 19.22 -3.98 25.55
CA PRO A 385 19.85 -5.29 25.36
C PRO A 385 19.14 -6.17 24.32
N GLN A 386 17.80 -6.14 24.30
CA GLN A 386 17.01 -6.89 23.32
C GLN A 386 17.21 -6.39 21.88
N ALA A 387 17.24 -5.06 21.67
CA ALA A 387 17.50 -4.47 20.37
C ALA A 387 18.94 -4.72 19.91
N GLU A 388 19.91 -4.74 20.83
CA GLU A 388 21.31 -5.05 20.54
C GLU A 388 21.49 -6.50 20.08
N ILE A 389 20.81 -7.46 20.75
CA ILE A 389 20.80 -8.88 20.34
C ILE A 389 20.20 -9.02 18.93
N LEU A 390 19.07 -8.38 18.66
CA LEU A 390 18.44 -8.42 17.34
C LEU A 390 19.35 -7.81 16.26
N LYS A 391 19.98 -6.67 16.55
CA LYS A 391 20.95 -6.04 15.65
C LYS A 391 22.15 -6.95 15.38
N ALA A 392 22.70 -7.60 16.40
CA ALA A 392 23.83 -8.52 16.23
C ALA A 392 23.47 -9.71 15.34
N ARG A 393 22.29 -10.31 15.55
CA ARG A 393 21.75 -11.37 14.69
C ARG A 393 21.48 -10.88 13.27
N ALA A 394 20.96 -9.66 13.11
CA ALA A 394 20.73 -9.05 11.80
C ALA A 394 22.03 -8.81 11.04
N ASN A 395 23.08 -8.34 11.73
CA ASN A 395 24.41 -8.18 11.17
C ASN A 395 24.99 -9.52 10.71
N GLN A 396 24.83 -10.59 11.51
CA GLN A 396 25.27 -11.93 11.14
C GLN A 396 24.52 -12.45 9.90
N ALA A 397 23.20 -12.27 9.85
CA ALA A 397 22.39 -12.65 8.69
C ALA A 397 22.79 -11.85 7.44
N PHE A 398 23.05 -10.54 7.59
CA PHE A 398 23.55 -9.69 6.51
C PHE A 398 24.91 -10.16 5.99
N ALA A 399 25.84 -10.50 6.89
CA ALA A 399 27.16 -11.01 6.51
C ALA A 399 27.08 -12.37 5.82
N ALA A 400 26.05 -13.17 6.13
CA ALA A 400 25.72 -14.42 5.45
C ALA A 400 24.87 -14.23 4.19
N GLU A 401 24.69 -13.00 3.70
CA GLU A 401 23.88 -12.63 2.52
C GLU A 401 22.39 -13.02 2.61
N LYS A 402 21.89 -13.29 3.81
CA LYS A 402 20.47 -13.56 4.10
C LYS A 402 19.73 -12.25 4.33
N TYR A 403 19.55 -11.46 3.28
CA TYR A 403 19.05 -10.09 3.39
C TYR A 403 17.59 -9.99 3.88
N ILE A 404 16.72 -10.93 3.50
CA ILE A 404 15.31 -10.93 3.97
C ILE A 404 15.25 -11.17 5.49
N THR A 405 15.96 -12.20 5.97
CA THR A 405 16.12 -12.47 7.40
C THR A 405 16.73 -11.28 8.15
N ALA A 406 17.76 -10.65 7.58
CA ALA A 406 18.39 -9.47 8.18
C ALA A 406 17.39 -8.30 8.32
N LEU A 407 16.60 -8.02 7.26
CA LEU A 407 15.55 -7.00 7.28
C LEU A 407 14.48 -7.29 8.34
N HIS A 408 14.05 -8.55 8.45
CA HIS A 408 13.09 -8.96 9.48
C HIS A 408 13.57 -8.64 10.90
N LEU A 409 14.84 -8.92 11.17
CA LEU A 409 15.46 -8.64 12.47
C LEU A 409 15.67 -7.14 12.71
N TYR A 410 16.08 -6.37 11.68
CA TYR A 410 16.18 -4.91 11.79
C TYR A 410 14.83 -4.25 12.02
N ASN A 411 13.76 -4.73 11.36
CA ASN A 411 12.41 -4.22 11.55
C ASN A 411 11.94 -4.43 12.99
N GLN A 412 12.18 -5.61 13.57
CA GLN A 412 11.88 -5.89 14.98
C GLN A 412 12.72 -5.00 15.92
N ALA A 413 14.01 -4.82 15.64
CA ALA A 413 14.87 -3.97 16.44
C ALA A 413 14.41 -2.49 16.40
N ALA A 414 14.02 -2.00 15.23
CA ALA A 414 13.54 -0.63 15.02
C ALA A 414 12.19 -0.37 15.71
N GLN A 415 11.32 -1.38 15.84
CA GLN A 415 10.10 -1.26 16.64
C GLN A 415 10.40 -1.07 18.14
N ILE A 416 11.43 -1.76 18.66
CA ILE A 416 11.84 -1.64 20.06
C ILE A 416 12.52 -0.30 20.31
N CYS A 417 13.33 0.17 19.36
CA CYS A 417 14.09 1.42 19.47
C CYS A 417 13.98 2.26 18.18
N PRO A 418 12.86 2.98 17.98
CA PRO A 418 12.62 3.77 16.76
C PRO A 418 13.47 5.04 16.67
N ASN A 419 14.23 5.39 17.71
CA ASN A 419 15.10 6.57 17.73
C ASN A 419 16.58 6.19 17.52
N SER A 420 16.87 5.10 16.80
CA SER A 420 18.25 4.66 16.54
C SER A 420 18.65 4.85 15.08
N ALA A 421 19.51 5.85 14.82
CA ALA A 421 20.08 6.09 13.49
C ALA A 421 20.85 4.87 12.93
N VAL A 422 21.52 4.11 13.80
CA VAL A 422 22.29 2.91 13.42
C VAL A 422 21.39 1.82 12.84
N LEU A 423 20.21 1.59 13.43
CA LEU A 423 19.28 0.56 12.95
C LEU A 423 18.75 0.90 11.56
N TYR A 424 18.32 2.15 11.34
CA TYR A 424 17.87 2.60 10.01
C TYR A 424 18.99 2.59 8.98
N SER A 425 20.19 3.04 9.36
CA SER A 425 21.34 3.00 8.45
C SER A 425 21.69 1.56 8.02
N ASN A 426 21.67 0.61 8.96
CA ASN A 426 21.94 -0.79 8.66
C ASN A 426 20.80 -1.44 7.85
N ARG A 427 19.55 -1.10 8.14
CA ARG A 427 18.39 -1.54 7.35
C ARG A 427 18.46 -1.03 5.92
N ALA A 428 18.84 0.24 5.72
CA ALA A 428 19.08 0.81 4.39
C ALA A 428 20.14 0.00 3.61
N ALA A 429 21.23 -0.41 4.27
CA ALA A 429 22.24 -1.25 3.64
C ALA A 429 21.68 -2.61 3.19
N ALA A 430 20.83 -3.24 4.01
CA ALA A 430 20.17 -4.50 3.68
C ALA A 430 19.21 -4.35 2.50
N LEU A 431 18.43 -3.27 2.44
CA LEU A 431 17.57 -2.95 1.31
C LEU A 431 18.37 -2.75 0.01
N MET A 432 19.44 -1.94 0.05
CA MET A 432 20.32 -1.72 -1.11
C MET A 432 20.97 -2.99 -1.64
N LYS A 433 21.12 -4.03 -0.80
CA LYS A 433 21.69 -5.32 -1.17
C LYS A 433 20.64 -6.32 -1.64
N ARG A 434 19.44 -6.31 -1.06
CA ARG A 434 18.31 -7.16 -1.49
C ARG A 434 17.84 -6.80 -2.90
N LYS A 435 17.83 -5.51 -3.26
CA LYS A 435 17.55 -5.01 -4.63
C LYS A 435 16.18 -5.44 -5.17
N TRP A 436 15.17 -5.55 -4.32
CA TRP A 436 13.80 -5.68 -4.82
C TRP A 436 13.30 -4.34 -5.39
N GLU A 437 12.25 -4.39 -6.22
CA GLU A 437 11.60 -3.18 -6.72
C GLU A 437 11.18 -2.30 -5.52
N GLY A 438 11.49 -1.01 -5.57
CA GLY A 438 11.25 -0.05 -4.47
C GLY A 438 12.29 -0.05 -3.34
N ASP A 439 13.22 -1.02 -3.25
CA ASP A 439 14.17 -1.12 -2.13
C ASP A 439 15.11 0.08 -2.03
N ILE A 440 15.60 0.60 -3.15
CA ILE A 440 16.51 1.76 -3.16
C ILE A 440 15.81 2.99 -2.61
N TYR A 441 14.53 3.18 -2.96
CA TYR A 441 13.75 4.28 -2.41
C TYR A 441 13.48 4.08 -0.92
N ALA A 442 13.09 2.88 -0.49
CA ALA A 442 12.95 2.57 0.94
C ALA A 442 14.26 2.81 1.72
N ALA A 443 15.42 2.45 1.14
CA ALA A 443 16.73 2.72 1.71
C ALA A 443 17.03 4.21 1.81
N LEU A 444 16.63 5.01 0.81
CA LEU A 444 16.70 6.47 0.86
C LEU A 444 15.88 7.00 2.04
N LYS A 445 14.63 6.56 2.23
CA LYS A 445 13.78 6.97 3.36
C LYS A 445 14.42 6.64 4.72
N ASP A 446 15.05 5.47 4.83
CA ASP A 446 15.78 5.05 6.03
C ASP A 446 17.02 5.91 6.27
N CYS A 447 17.78 6.26 5.23
CA CYS A 447 18.93 7.15 5.37
C CYS A 447 18.51 8.54 5.84
N PHE A 448 17.42 9.09 5.31
CA PHE A 448 16.87 10.34 5.81
C PHE A 448 16.43 10.26 7.26
N THR A 449 15.71 9.20 7.65
CA THR A 449 15.28 9.01 9.03
C THR A 449 16.48 8.86 9.97
N ALA A 450 17.55 8.20 9.53
CA ALA A 450 18.80 8.11 10.29
C ALA A 450 19.47 9.49 10.47
N LEU A 451 19.47 10.34 9.44
CA LEU A 451 20.05 11.69 9.49
C LEU A 451 19.18 12.69 10.27
N GLU A 452 17.85 12.50 10.31
CA GLU A 452 16.96 13.25 11.20
C GLU A 452 17.27 12.95 12.69
N ILE A 453 17.70 11.72 12.99
CA ILE A 453 18.07 11.29 14.35
C ILE A 453 19.51 11.67 14.69
N ASP A 454 20.46 11.45 13.77
CA ASP A 454 21.87 11.77 13.89
C ASP A 454 22.39 12.40 12.58
N PRO A 455 22.41 13.74 12.49
CA PRO A 455 22.86 14.46 11.30
C PRO A 455 24.30 14.17 10.88
N HIS A 456 25.16 13.74 11.81
CA HIS A 456 26.58 13.47 11.55
C HIS A 456 26.85 11.98 11.25
N HIS A 457 25.80 11.19 11.00
CA HIS A 457 25.93 9.76 10.75
C HIS A 457 26.54 9.47 9.36
N VAL A 458 27.87 9.37 9.31
CA VAL A 458 28.70 9.17 8.10
C VAL A 458 28.11 8.17 7.11
N LYS A 459 27.78 6.95 7.56
CA LYS A 459 27.30 5.89 6.65
C LYS A 459 25.93 6.18 6.06
N ALA A 460 25.04 6.83 6.80
CA ALA A 460 23.69 7.15 6.34
C ALA A 460 23.76 8.25 5.27
N HIS A 461 24.61 9.26 5.50
CA HIS A 461 24.87 10.34 4.55
C HIS A 461 25.47 9.82 3.24
N PHE A 462 26.50 8.97 3.31
CA PHE A 462 27.09 8.37 2.10
C PHE A 462 26.09 7.45 1.35
N ARG A 463 25.32 6.64 2.08
CA ARG A 463 24.28 5.77 1.50
C ARG A 463 23.17 6.59 0.84
N LEU A 464 22.82 7.74 1.40
CA LEU A 464 21.84 8.66 0.83
C LEU A 464 22.27 9.15 -0.56
N ALA A 465 23.49 9.68 -0.70
CA ALA A 465 24.04 10.11 -1.99
C ALA A 465 24.03 8.97 -3.02
N ARG A 466 24.40 7.76 -2.60
CA ARG A 466 24.36 6.57 -3.46
C ARG A 466 22.94 6.17 -3.87
N CYS A 467 21.94 6.26 -2.97
CA CYS A 467 20.56 5.96 -3.32
C CYS A 467 19.99 6.98 -4.33
N LEU A 468 20.31 8.27 -4.16
CA LEU A 468 19.91 9.33 -5.10
C LEU A 468 20.46 9.07 -6.50
N HIS A 469 21.75 8.71 -6.60
CA HIS A 469 22.37 8.32 -7.87
C HIS A 469 21.69 7.10 -8.50
N GLN A 470 21.43 6.04 -7.71
CA GLN A 470 20.75 4.84 -8.20
C GLN A 470 19.28 5.06 -8.62
N LEU A 471 18.64 6.13 -8.14
CA LEU A 471 17.31 6.56 -8.57
C LEU A 471 17.36 7.51 -9.78
N GLY A 472 18.54 7.84 -10.31
CA GLY A 472 18.73 8.78 -11.42
C GLY A 472 18.55 10.26 -11.03
N ARG A 473 18.53 10.58 -9.73
CA ARG A 473 18.40 11.95 -9.21
C ARG A 473 19.78 12.61 -9.09
N GLU A 474 20.47 12.74 -10.22
CA GLU A 474 21.90 13.04 -10.26
C GLU A 474 22.28 14.41 -9.65
N GLN A 475 21.48 15.45 -9.92
CA GLN A 475 21.73 16.78 -9.35
C GLN A 475 21.65 16.77 -7.81
N GLU A 476 20.68 16.03 -7.27
CA GLU A 476 20.56 15.85 -5.82
C GLU A 476 21.67 14.97 -5.27
N ALA A 477 22.04 13.90 -5.98
CA ALA A 477 23.15 13.04 -5.59
C ALA A 477 24.46 13.84 -5.47
N GLN A 478 24.74 14.72 -6.44
CA GLN A 478 25.91 15.59 -6.43
C GLN A 478 25.90 16.54 -5.22
N LEU A 479 24.81 17.29 -5.02
CA LEU A 479 24.67 18.21 -3.89
C LEU A 479 24.81 17.48 -2.54
N CYS A 480 24.25 16.28 -2.42
CA CYS A 480 24.36 15.47 -1.21
C CYS A 480 25.80 15.02 -0.97
N LEU A 481 26.53 14.67 -2.03
CA LEU A 481 27.92 14.23 -1.92
C LEU A 481 28.88 15.38 -1.61
N GLU A 482 28.64 16.57 -2.13
CA GLU A 482 29.37 17.79 -1.78
C GLU A 482 29.19 18.12 -0.29
N GLU A 483 27.95 18.05 0.20
CA GLU A 483 27.64 18.25 1.61
C GLU A 483 28.27 17.17 2.51
N PHE A 484 28.28 15.91 2.06
CA PHE A 484 28.99 14.82 2.74
C PHE A 484 30.49 15.12 2.89
N ARG A 485 31.15 15.60 1.83
CA ARG A 485 32.57 15.96 1.85
C ARG A 485 32.86 17.11 2.80
N ARG A 486 31.93 18.07 2.89
CA ARG A 486 32.02 19.21 3.81
C ARG A 486 31.88 18.79 5.27
N GLN A 487 30.91 17.91 5.58
CA GLN A 487 30.65 17.45 6.95
C GLN A 487 31.62 16.37 7.44
N HIS A 488 32.21 15.60 6.53
CA HIS A 488 33.11 14.49 6.85
C HIS A 488 34.42 14.53 6.03
N PRO A 489 35.31 15.51 6.28
CA PRO A 489 36.55 15.68 5.52
C PRO A 489 37.44 14.43 5.54
N ASP A 490 37.52 13.73 6.68
CA ASP A 490 38.34 12.51 6.83
C ASP A 490 37.92 11.38 5.87
N HIS A 491 36.64 11.35 5.50
CA HIS A 491 36.07 10.33 4.61
C HIS A 491 35.93 10.82 3.16
N SER A 492 36.14 12.11 2.90
CA SER A 492 36.02 12.73 1.58
C SER A 492 37.01 12.15 0.56
N SER A 493 38.23 11.85 1.01
CA SER A 493 39.32 11.27 0.20
C SER A 493 39.23 9.75 0.05
N SER A 494 38.18 9.11 0.55
CA SER A 494 38.04 7.66 0.43
C SER A 494 37.87 7.23 -1.04
N PRO A 495 38.40 6.06 -1.44
CA PRO A 495 38.22 5.55 -2.80
C PRO A 495 36.74 5.40 -3.19
N ALA A 496 35.89 5.02 -2.24
CA ALA A 496 34.45 4.89 -2.45
C ALA A 496 33.76 6.23 -2.73
N CYS A 497 34.16 7.30 -2.04
CA CYS A 497 33.65 8.65 -2.30
C CYS A 497 34.10 9.19 -3.65
N SER A 498 35.36 8.93 -4.02
CA SER A 498 35.91 9.35 -5.32
C SER A 498 35.24 8.60 -6.48
N ALA A 499 35.02 7.29 -6.33
CA ALA A 499 34.30 6.49 -7.32
C ALA A 499 32.86 6.98 -7.52
N LEU A 500 32.10 7.18 -6.43
CA LEU A 500 30.73 7.66 -6.52
C LEU A 500 30.65 9.06 -7.17
N ALA A 501 31.58 9.96 -6.85
CA ALA A 501 31.62 11.28 -7.49
C ALA A 501 31.90 11.20 -8.99
N HIS A 502 32.81 10.30 -9.40
CA HIS A 502 33.09 10.05 -10.80
C HIS A 502 31.85 9.50 -11.53
N ASP A 503 31.16 8.53 -10.92
CA ASP A 503 29.94 7.93 -11.48
C ASP A 503 28.83 8.98 -11.67
N ILE A 504 28.57 9.81 -10.66
CA ILE A 504 27.58 10.91 -10.74
C ILE A 504 27.96 11.91 -11.84
N THR A 505 29.23 12.33 -11.88
CA THR A 505 29.70 13.29 -12.90
C THR A 505 29.56 12.71 -14.30
N SER A 506 29.88 11.42 -14.47
CA SER A 506 29.75 10.71 -15.74
C SER A 506 28.29 10.63 -16.20
N SER A 507 27.36 10.29 -15.30
CA SER A 507 25.92 10.29 -15.59
C SER A 507 25.41 11.68 -16.02
N ILE A 508 25.84 12.75 -15.32
CA ILE A 508 25.43 14.12 -15.66
C ILE A 508 25.93 14.51 -17.06
N LEU A 509 27.17 14.18 -17.40
CA LEU A 509 27.72 14.43 -18.73
C LEU A 509 26.99 13.65 -19.83
N GLN A 510 26.61 12.40 -19.57
CA GLN A 510 25.80 11.62 -20.50
C GLN A 510 24.42 12.24 -20.74
N LEU A 511 23.77 12.71 -19.67
CA LEU A 511 22.48 13.40 -19.77
C LEU A 511 22.59 14.72 -20.55
N GLN A 512 23.70 15.47 -20.40
CA GLN A 512 23.94 16.71 -21.15
C GLN A 512 24.24 16.44 -22.63
N ASN A 513 25.05 15.42 -22.93
CA ASN A 513 25.43 15.09 -24.30
C ASN A 513 24.27 14.53 -25.14
N GLY A 514 23.37 13.75 -24.52
CA GLY A 514 22.17 13.24 -25.17
C GLY A 514 21.15 14.33 -25.56
N ILE A 515 21.18 15.50 -24.90
CA ILE A 515 20.33 16.65 -25.25
C ILE A 515 20.91 17.40 -26.47
N SER A 516 22.24 17.36 -26.68
CA SER A 516 22.91 18.05 -27.78
C SER A 516 22.94 17.29 -29.12
N SER A 517 22.69 15.97 -29.14
CA SER A 517 22.65 15.18 -30.38
C SER A 517 21.30 15.20 -31.12
N ASP A 518 20.22 15.69 -30.50
CA ASP A 518 18.87 15.70 -31.10
C ASP A 518 18.61 16.88 -32.04
N ASN A 519 19.58 17.79 -32.24
CA ASN A 519 19.43 18.98 -33.09
C ASN A 519 20.09 18.87 -34.47
N SER A 520 20.57 17.70 -34.90
CA SER A 520 21.22 17.58 -36.21
C SER A 520 21.11 16.20 -36.87
N SER A 521 19.93 15.88 -37.42
CA SER A 521 19.81 15.15 -38.69
C SER A 521 18.34 14.94 -39.06
N GLU A 522 17.83 15.73 -40.02
CA GLU A 522 16.66 15.34 -40.81
C GLU A 522 17.08 14.19 -41.75
N GLY A 523 16.72 12.96 -41.41
CA GLY A 523 16.94 11.79 -42.26
C GLY A 523 16.49 10.51 -41.57
N ASP A 524 15.44 9.90 -42.10
CA ASP A 524 14.89 8.56 -41.81
C ASP A 524 14.98 8.09 -40.34
N MET A 525 13.94 8.43 -39.57
CA MET A 525 13.82 8.05 -38.16
C MET A 525 13.49 6.55 -37.99
N ASP A 526 14.47 5.80 -37.51
CA ASP A 526 14.28 4.47 -36.94
C ASP A 526 13.48 4.54 -35.62
N GLU A 527 12.69 3.50 -35.34
CA GLU A 527 11.75 3.39 -34.20
C GLU A 527 12.42 3.55 -32.81
N GLU A 528 13.74 3.38 -32.72
CA GLU A 528 14.54 3.60 -31.51
C GLU A 528 14.73 5.10 -31.16
N GLY A 529 14.71 6.00 -32.15
CA GLY A 529 14.88 7.45 -31.92
C GLY A 529 13.68 8.10 -31.21
N LEU A 530 12.47 7.55 -31.36
CA LEU A 530 11.25 8.06 -30.72
C LEU A 530 11.17 7.76 -29.20
N LEU A 531 11.98 6.81 -28.71
CA LEU A 531 12.05 6.44 -27.29
C LEU A 531 12.98 7.36 -26.48
N GLY A 532 13.83 8.16 -27.15
CA GLY A 532 14.80 9.07 -26.52
C GLY A 532 14.16 10.29 -25.87
N ALA A 533 13.11 10.85 -26.48
CA ALA A 533 12.39 12.01 -25.97
C ALA A 533 11.05 11.59 -25.35
N LEU A 534 11.05 11.23 -24.07
CA LEU A 534 9.82 11.33 -23.29
C LEU A 534 9.48 12.82 -23.11
N PRO A 535 8.25 13.27 -23.41
CA PRO A 535 7.85 14.64 -23.19
C PRO A 535 8.13 15.04 -21.74
N THR A 536 8.61 16.26 -21.54
CA THR A 536 8.68 16.85 -20.22
C THR A 536 7.27 16.80 -19.60
N PRO A 537 7.12 16.37 -18.32
CA PRO A 537 5.82 16.34 -17.64
C PRO A 537 5.09 17.67 -17.81
N SER A 538 3.79 17.63 -18.07
CA SER A 538 2.99 18.86 -18.21
C SER A 538 3.07 19.70 -16.92
N THR A 539 2.85 21.02 -17.00
CA THR A 539 2.86 21.88 -15.81
C THR A 539 1.88 21.37 -14.74
N GLN A 540 0.71 20.89 -15.16
CA GLN A 540 -0.29 20.33 -14.25
C GLN A 540 0.20 19.06 -13.55
N GLU A 541 0.88 18.18 -14.28
CA GLU A 541 1.46 16.96 -13.72
C GLU A 541 2.60 17.26 -12.75
N GLN A 542 3.46 18.24 -13.06
CA GLN A 542 4.52 18.69 -12.16
C GLN A 542 3.93 19.19 -10.84
N GLU A 543 2.85 19.98 -10.89
CA GLU A 543 2.13 20.41 -9.68
C GLU A 543 1.53 19.24 -8.89
N TRP A 544 0.98 18.22 -9.56
CA TRP A 544 0.46 17.03 -8.88
C TRP A 544 1.56 16.23 -8.21
N ARG A 545 2.70 16.02 -8.89
CA ARG A 545 3.88 15.36 -8.33
C ARG A 545 4.38 16.11 -7.09
N VAL A 546 4.39 17.45 -7.12
CA VAL A 546 4.78 18.29 -5.97
C VAL A 546 3.75 18.23 -4.83
N ARG A 547 2.46 18.05 -5.13
CA ARG A 547 1.39 17.95 -4.12
C ARG A 547 1.16 16.53 -3.60
N ALA A 548 1.69 15.51 -4.26
CA ALA A 548 1.44 14.12 -3.93
C ALA A 548 2.04 13.73 -2.57
N THR A 549 1.28 12.98 -1.78
CA THR A 549 1.77 12.43 -0.51
C THR A 549 2.35 11.04 -0.74
N ASP A 550 3.56 10.84 -0.23
CA ASP A 550 4.26 9.54 -0.29
C ASP A 550 3.68 8.54 0.73
N TYR A 551 3.94 7.25 0.50
CA TYR A 551 3.47 6.17 1.37
C TYR A 551 4.13 6.21 2.76
N HIS A 552 3.40 5.74 3.76
CA HIS A 552 3.91 5.51 5.12
C HIS A 552 4.69 4.20 5.22
N LYS A 553 4.12 3.08 4.73
CA LYS A 553 4.73 1.74 4.73
C LYS A 553 4.46 0.99 3.42
N SER A 554 5.28 -0.01 3.13
CA SER A 554 5.12 -0.89 1.97
C SER A 554 5.21 -2.36 2.40
N TYR A 555 4.43 -3.22 1.77
CA TYR A 555 4.42 -4.68 2.00
C TYR A 555 4.78 -5.38 0.70
N CYS A 556 5.86 -6.15 0.74
CA CYS A 556 6.50 -6.71 -0.45
C CYS A 556 6.52 -8.24 -0.39
N GLY A 557 6.63 -8.88 -1.55
CA GLY A 557 6.83 -10.33 -1.71
C GLY A 557 5.65 -11.06 -2.39
N HIS A 558 4.48 -10.42 -2.49
CA HIS A 558 3.39 -10.94 -3.33
C HIS A 558 3.64 -10.59 -4.80
N CYS A 559 2.85 -11.17 -5.70
CA CYS A 559 2.87 -10.85 -7.13
C CYS A 559 1.50 -10.38 -7.59
N ASN A 560 1.49 -9.24 -8.28
CA ASN A 560 0.31 -8.60 -8.86
C ASN A 560 0.62 -8.11 -10.27
N THR A 561 0.74 -9.01 -11.25
CA THR A 561 1.04 -8.66 -12.65
C THR A 561 0.01 -9.20 -13.66
N THR A 562 -0.76 -10.22 -13.29
CA THR A 562 -1.65 -10.91 -14.24
C THR A 562 -3.06 -10.33 -14.24
N THR A 563 -3.62 -10.04 -13.07
CA THR A 563 -5.02 -9.59 -12.93
C THR A 563 -5.09 -8.16 -12.37
N ASP A 564 -6.15 -7.42 -12.71
CA ASP A 564 -6.36 -6.04 -12.23
C ASP A 564 -7.36 -5.93 -11.07
N ILE A 565 -7.63 -7.04 -10.36
CA ILE A 565 -8.67 -7.16 -9.32
C ILE A 565 -8.16 -7.67 -7.96
N LYS A 566 -6.84 -7.69 -7.73
CA LYS A 566 -6.28 -8.25 -6.50
C LYS A 566 -6.54 -7.39 -5.28
N GLU A 567 -7.26 -7.96 -4.32
CA GLU A 567 -7.58 -7.35 -3.04
C GLU A 567 -6.43 -7.39 -2.04
N ALA A 568 -6.40 -6.39 -1.17
CA ALA A 568 -5.57 -6.36 0.03
C ALA A 568 -6.43 -5.86 1.20
N ALA A 569 -6.31 -6.48 2.37
CA ALA A 569 -7.18 -6.23 3.51
C ALA A 569 -6.41 -6.07 4.83
N PHE A 570 -6.98 -5.26 5.72
CA PHE A 570 -6.59 -5.21 7.12
C PHE A 570 -7.18 -6.41 7.86
N LEU A 571 -6.38 -7.15 8.62
CA LEU A 571 -6.85 -8.21 9.50
C LEU A 571 -6.72 -7.78 10.96
N GLY A 572 -7.80 -8.05 11.72
CA GLY A 572 -7.90 -7.68 13.14
C GLY A 572 -8.62 -6.35 13.33
N LYS A 573 -8.97 -6.03 14.57
CA LYS A 573 -9.89 -4.92 14.86
C LYS A 573 -9.27 -3.57 14.50
N ASP A 574 -7.99 -3.42 14.79
CA ASP A 574 -7.19 -2.23 14.50
C ASP A 574 -6.33 -2.42 13.24
N GLY A 575 -6.49 -3.55 12.55
CA GLY A 575 -5.71 -3.91 11.36
C GLY A 575 -4.26 -4.23 11.71
N GLU A 576 -4.03 -5.03 12.74
CA GLU A 576 -2.71 -5.44 13.23
C GLU A 576 -1.89 -6.18 12.16
N PHE A 577 -2.57 -6.84 11.22
CA PHE A 577 -1.95 -7.52 10.08
C PHE A 577 -2.54 -7.03 8.77
N ILE A 578 -1.79 -7.22 7.69
CA ILE A 578 -2.23 -6.99 6.31
C ILE A 578 -2.23 -8.34 5.59
N ALA A 579 -3.22 -8.61 4.75
CA ALA A 579 -3.25 -9.79 3.91
C ALA A 579 -3.61 -9.46 2.46
N ALA A 580 -3.05 -10.21 1.53
CA ALA A 580 -3.34 -10.06 0.11
C ALA A 580 -3.13 -11.37 -0.66
N GLY A 581 -3.89 -11.53 -1.73
CA GLY A 581 -3.71 -12.60 -2.70
C GLY A 581 -2.53 -12.32 -3.64
N SER A 582 -2.08 -13.37 -4.35
CA SER A 582 -0.91 -13.31 -5.22
C SER A 582 -1.10 -14.19 -6.46
N ASP A 583 -0.38 -13.88 -7.55
CA ASP A 583 -0.40 -14.59 -8.86
C ASP A 583 0.32 -15.95 -8.83
N ASP A 584 0.74 -16.39 -7.65
CA ASP A 584 1.39 -17.67 -7.41
C ASP A 584 0.50 -18.64 -6.63
N GLY A 585 -0.79 -18.30 -6.50
CA GLY A 585 -1.79 -19.08 -5.79
C GLY A 585 -1.72 -18.94 -4.28
N ASN A 586 -0.81 -18.13 -3.74
CA ASN A 586 -0.64 -17.99 -2.29
C ASN A 586 -1.35 -16.74 -1.72
N LEU A 587 -1.77 -16.86 -0.47
CA LEU A 587 -2.15 -15.76 0.40
C LEU A 587 -0.94 -15.34 1.24
N PHE A 588 -0.59 -14.06 1.17
CA PHE A 588 0.48 -13.45 1.96
C PHE A 588 -0.11 -12.68 3.14
N ILE A 589 0.51 -12.80 4.31
CA ILE A 589 0.12 -12.08 5.53
C ILE A 589 1.35 -11.42 6.16
N TRP A 590 1.28 -10.11 6.38
CA TRP A 590 2.33 -9.31 7.00
C TRP A 590 1.86 -8.73 8.33
N ASP A 591 2.80 -8.48 9.23
CA ASP A 591 2.58 -7.62 10.39
C ASP A 591 2.58 -6.16 9.93
N ARG A 592 1.52 -5.42 10.26
CA ARG A 592 1.32 -4.06 9.75
C ARG A 592 2.46 -3.13 10.17
N GLU A 593 2.94 -3.26 11.40
CA GLU A 593 3.86 -2.31 12.00
C GLU A 593 5.32 -2.58 11.58
N SER A 594 5.78 -3.82 11.65
CA SER A 594 7.14 -4.21 11.27
C SER A 594 7.30 -4.40 9.77
N THR A 595 6.20 -4.51 9.01
CA THR A 595 6.15 -4.91 7.60
C THR A 595 6.76 -6.29 7.32
N ASN A 596 7.00 -7.10 8.37
CA ASN A 596 7.57 -8.43 8.22
C ASN A 596 6.53 -9.39 7.66
N LEU A 597 6.96 -10.25 6.74
CA LEU A 597 6.14 -11.33 6.23
C LEU A 597 6.00 -12.39 7.33
N ILE A 598 4.76 -12.60 7.80
CA ILE A 598 4.45 -13.50 8.92
C ILE A 598 4.09 -14.88 8.41
N ARG A 599 3.37 -14.95 7.29
CA ARG A 599 2.95 -16.23 6.72
C ARG A 599 2.68 -16.13 5.23
N VAL A 600 2.95 -17.22 4.53
CA VAL A 600 2.50 -17.47 3.15
C VAL A 600 1.78 -18.81 3.15
N ILE A 601 0.52 -18.85 2.74
CA ILE A 601 -0.27 -20.09 2.69
C ILE A 601 -0.84 -20.31 1.29
N PRO A 602 -0.85 -21.55 0.77
CA PRO A 602 -1.51 -21.85 -0.50
C PRO A 602 -2.99 -21.56 -0.40
N GLY A 603 -3.53 -20.75 -1.30
CA GLY A 603 -4.93 -20.32 -1.32
C GLY A 603 -5.71 -20.86 -2.52
N ASP A 604 -5.14 -20.76 -3.72
CA ASP A 604 -5.71 -21.26 -4.98
C ASP A 604 -4.61 -21.99 -5.77
N GLU A 605 -5.02 -22.75 -6.79
CA GLU A 605 -4.09 -23.44 -7.68
C GLU A 605 -3.12 -22.47 -8.39
N SER A 606 -3.60 -21.30 -8.81
CA SER A 606 -2.77 -20.35 -9.57
C SER A 606 -2.90 -18.89 -9.14
N ILE A 607 -4.08 -18.37 -8.85
CA ILE A 607 -4.25 -16.94 -8.55
C ILE A 607 -5.26 -16.76 -7.42
N VAL A 608 -4.85 -16.08 -6.35
CA VAL A 608 -5.78 -15.55 -5.34
C VAL A 608 -6.09 -14.10 -5.68
N ASN A 609 -7.37 -13.78 -5.89
CA ASN A 609 -7.83 -12.43 -6.23
C ASN A 609 -8.45 -11.73 -5.02
N CYS A 610 -9.33 -12.41 -4.27
CA CYS A 610 -10.09 -11.79 -3.18
C CYS A 610 -9.63 -12.27 -1.81
N VAL A 611 -9.62 -11.33 -0.86
CA VAL A 611 -9.24 -11.56 0.53
C VAL A 611 -10.12 -10.67 1.41
N GLN A 612 -11.14 -11.27 2.03
CA GLN A 612 -12.07 -10.56 2.90
C GLN A 612 -12.03 -11.11 4.33
N PRO A 613 -11.66 -10.29 5.33
CA PRO A 613 -11.74 -10.69 6.73
C PRO A 613 -13.18 -10.69 7.23
N HIS A 614 -13.51 -11.62 8.10
CA HIS A 614 -14.76 -11.57 8.86
C HIS A 614 -14.73 -10.35 9.81
N PRO A 615 -15.82 -9.57 9.91
CA PRO A 615 -15.81 -8.30 10.64
C PRO A 615 -15.54 -8.44 12.15
N HIS A 616 -15.99 -9.53 12.77
CA HIS A 616 -15.95 -9.71 14.24
C HIS A 616 -15.11 -10.88 14.79
N THR A 617 -14.57 -11.76 13.95
CA THR A 617 -13.89 -13.00 14.40
C THR A 617 -12.62 -13.26 13.62
N CYS A 618 -11.79 -14.21 14.08
CA CYS A 618 -10.62 -14.70 13.36
C CYS A 618 -11.04 -15.67 12.23
N LEU A 619 -11.77 -15.14 11.24
CA LEU A 619 -12.17 -15.88 10.06
C LEU A 619 -11.85 -15.05 8.82
N LEU A 620 -11.47 -15.69 7.73
CA LEU A 620 -11.17 -15.06 6.46
C LEU A 620 -11.89 -15.81 5.34
N ALA A 621 -12.37 -15.10 4.33
CA ALA A 621 -12.82 -15.69 3.07
C ALA A 621 -11.85 -15.28 1.96
N THR A 622 -11.50 -16.21 1.07
CA THR A 622 -10.71 -15.93 -0.12
C THR A 622 -11.35 -16.55 -1.35
N SER A 623 -11.05 -15.99 -2.51
CA SER A 623 -11.39 -16.57 -3.80
C SER A 623 -10.41 -16.13 -4.88
N GLY A 624 -10.46 -16.75 -6.05
CA GLY A 624 -9.46 -16.58 -7.08
C GLY A 624 -9.92 -17.07 -8.44
N ILE A 625 -9.03 -17.78 -9.12
CA ILE A 625 -9.30 -18.39 -10.42
C ILE A 625 -10.18 -19.64 -10.30
N GLU A 626 -10.21 -20.28 -9.13
CA GLU A 626 -11.08 -21.41 -8.88
C GLU A 626 -12.56 -20.96 -8.72
N SER A 627 -13.47 -21.91 -8.94
CA SER A 627 -14.92 -21.71 -8.81
C SER A 627 -15.45 -21.86 -7.38
N VAL A 628 -14.57 -21.83 -6.39
CA VAL A 628 -14.90 -22.03 -4.98
C VAL A 628 -14.56 -20.81 -4.14
N VAL A 629 -15.34 -20.60 -3.08
CA VAL A 629 -14.97 -19.67 -2.02
C VAL A 629 -14.39 -20.44 -0.85
N LYS A 630 -13.21 -20.05 -0.37
CA LYS A 630 -12.54 -20.74 0.74
C LYS A 630 -12.71 -19.95 2.03
N LEU A 631 -13.25 -20.59 3.06
CA LEU A 631 -13.30 -20.08 4.43
C LEU A 631 -12.09 -20.59 5.21
N TRP A 632 -11.45 -19.70 5.95
CA TRP A 632 -10.25 -19.95 6.73
C TRP A 632 -10.50 -19.64 8.20
N ALA A 633 -10.06 -20.54 9.08
CA ALA A 633 -10.08 -20.33 10.52
C ALA A 633 -8.83 -20.94 11.16
N PRO A 634 -8.45 -20.50 12.37
CA PRO A 634 -7.38 -21.14 13.13
C PRO A 634 -7.71 -22.60 13.40
N LEU A 635 -6.86 -23.50 12.91
CA LEU A 635 -6.93 -24.92 13.20
C LEU A 635 -6.45 -25.22 14.63
N PRO A 636 -6.83 -26.38 15.21
CA PRO A 636 -6.31 -26.83 16.49
C PRO A 636 -4.77 -26.83 16.51
N GLN A 637 -4.19 -26.53 17.67
CA GLN A 637 -2.74 -26.50 17.83
C GLN A 637 -2.20 -27.93 17.67
N LEU A 638 -1.34 -28.13 16.68
CA LEU A 638 -0.55 -29.35 16.53
C LEU A 638 0.77 -29.12 17.29
N ASP A 639 1.20 -30.09 18.10
CA ASP A 639 2.33 -29.98 19.05
C ASP A 639 3.73 -29.90 18.40
N ASN A 640 3.84 -29.49 17.13
CA ASN A 640 5.11 -29.45 16.41
C ASN A 640 5.65 -28.01 16.26
N GLU A 641 6.57 -27.64 17.15
CA GLU A 641 7.33 -26.38 17.08
C GLU A 641 8.26 -26.31 15.84
N ASP A 642 8.67 -27.45 15.28
CA ASP A 642 9.59 -27.57 14.13
C ASP A 642 9.02 -27.09 12.78
N LEU A 643 7.70 -26.90 12.68
CA LEU A 643 7.08 -26.41 11.45
C LEU A 643 7.38 -24.92 11.20
N GLN A 644 7.65 -24.13 12.24
CA GLN A 644 7.81 -22.67 12.11
C GLN A 644 9.11 -22.25 11.41
N SER A 645 10.21 -23.00 11.58
CA SER A 645 11.50 -22.70 10.94
C SER A 645 11.57 -23.18 9.49
N MET A 646 10.95 -24.33 9.15
CA MET A 646 10.87 -24.81 7.77
C MET A 646 9.93 -23.96 6.90
N ASP A 647 8.88 -23.39 7.51
CA ASP A 647 7.94 -22.51 6.81
C ASP A 647 8.62 -21.20 6.38
N PHE A 648 9.52 -20.66 7.21
CA PHE A 648 10.18 -19.38 6.94
C PHE A 648 11.08 -19.39 5.69
N GLU A 649 11.93 -20.41 5.51
CA GLU A 649 12.79 -20.50 4.32
C GLU A 649 11.95 -20.66 3.04
N LYS A 650 10.87 -21.43 3.12
CA LYS A 650 9.92 -21.59 2.01
C LYS A 650 9.26 -20.24 1.67
N MET A 651 8.80 -19.49 2.67
CA MET A 651 8.22 -18.16 2.48
C MET A 651 9.20 -17.20 1.82
N GLU A 652 10.47 -17.17 2.25
CA GLU A 652 11.50 -16.32 1.65
C GLU A 652 11.74 -16.68 0.17
N LYS A 653 11.82 -17.97 -0.16
CA LYS A 653 11.95 -18.45 -1.55
C LYS A 653 10.76 -18.05 -2.41
N THR A 654 9.54 -18.22 -1.90
CA THR A 654 8.32 -17.81 -2.62
C THR A 654 8.31 -16.31 -2.88
N ALA A 655 8.62 -15.50 -1.87
CA ALA A 655 8.65 -14.04 -2.02
C ALA A 655 9.74 -13.58 -3.00
N GLN A 656 10.91 -14.22 -2.98
CA GLN A 656 12.00 -13.96 -3.92
C GLN A 656 11.62 -14.34 -5.37
N ALA A 657 10.93 -15.46 -5.56
CA ALA A 657 10.44 -15.88 -6.88
C ALA A 657 9.39 -14.91 -7.44
N ASN A 658 8.49 -14.42 -6.59
CA ASN A 658 7.52 -13.39 -6.98
C ASN A 658 8.20 -12.08 -7.36
N GLN A 659 9.26 -11.69 -6.65
CA GLN A 659 10.01 -10.50 -7.03
C GLN A 659 10.64 -10.61 -8.44
N GLN A 660 11.13 -11.79 -8.82
CA GLN A 660 11.67 -12.04 -10.16
C GLN A 660 10.57 -11.99 -11.23
N ARG A 661 9.39 -12.55 -10.93
CA ARG A 661 8.21 -12.42 -11.81
C ARG A 661 7.80 -10.96 -12.00
N MET A 662 7.88 -10.17 -10.92
CA MET A 662 7.60 -8.74 -10.95
C MET A 662 8.65 -7.94 -11.73
N SER A 663 9.93 -8.34 -11.80
CA SER A 663 10.95 -7.60 -12.58
C SER A 663 10.89 -7.87 -14.08
N GLY A 664 10.19 -8.92 -14.51
CA GLY A 664 10.14 -9.35 -15.91
C GLY A 664 11.31 -10.26 -16.33
N ASP A 665 12.20 -10.60 -15.39
CA ASP A 665 13.32 -11.53 -15.61
C ASP A 665 12.84 -12.99 -15.56
N ASN A 666 11.89 -13.33 -16.43
CA ASN A 666 11.43 -14.70 -16.57
C ASN A 666 12.18 -15.34 -17.75
N PRO A 667 13.04 -16.35 -17.54
CA PRO A 667 13.82 -17.00 -18.61
C PRO A 667 12.98 -17.81 -19.60
N SER A 668 11.65 -17.75 -19.52
CA SER A 668 10.70 -18.52 -20.33
C SER A 668 9.86 -17.70 -21.32
N ARG A 669 10.09 -16.37 -21.43
CA ARG A 669 9.46 -15.56 -22.50
C ARG A 669 10.43 -15.38 -23.66
N ASP A 670 10.40 -16.33 -24.59
CA ASP A 670 10.93 -16.11 -25.93
C ASP A 670 10.12 -14.99 -26.63
N PRO A 671 10.77 -13.97 -27.21
CA PRO A 671 10.08 -12.90 -27.92
C PRO A 671 9.64 -13.41 -29.28
N SER A 672 8.43 -13.98 -29.36
CA SER A 672 7.78 -14.23 -30.65
C SER A 672 7.22 -12.90 -31.19
N PRO A 673 7.57 -12.47 -32.42
CA PRO A 673 7.01 -11.26 -33.00
C PRO A 673 5.60 -11.57 -33.51
N GLY A 674 4.58 -10.90 -32.95
CA GLY A 674 3.21 -10.94 -33.50
C GLY A 674 2.04 -11.18 -32.54
N GLY A 675 2.20 -10.95 -31.22
CA GLY A 675 1.09 -11.06 -30.27
C GLY A 675 0.13 -9.87 -30.36
N GLN A 676 -1.09 -10.11 -30.84
CA GLN A 676 -2.22 -9.21 -30.65
C GLN A 676 -2.40 -8.90 -29.15
N ASN A 677 -2.75 -7.65 -28.83
CA ASN A 677 -3.04 -7.21 -27.46
C ASN A 677 -4.23 -7.97 -26.88
N ASP A 678 -3.97 -9.07 -26.17
CA ASP A 678 -4.94 -9.71 -25.31
C ASP A 678 -5.12 -8.87 -24.03
N ARG A 679 -5.95 -7.82 -24.13
CA ARG A 679 -6.68 -7.27 -22.97
C ARG A 679 -7.67 -8.28 -22.35
N ASN A 680 -7.70 -9.49 -22.90
CA ASN A 680 -8.50 -10.65 -22.53
C ASN A 680 -7.77 -11.66 -21.63
N LEU A 681 -6.64 -11.32 -21.00
CA LEU A 681 -6.07 -12.20 -19.96
C LEU A 681 -6.89 -12.20 -18.64
N ALA A 682 -7.82 -11.25 -18.49
CA ALA A 682 -8.94 -11.36 -17.54
C ALA A 682 -10.09 -12.25 -18.06
N ASP A 683 -10.05 -12.63 -19.33
CA ASP A 683 -10.92 -13.59 -20.02
C ASP A 683 -10.14 -14.87 -20.33
N VAL A 684 -9.47 -15.45 -19.34
CA VAL A 684 -9.23 -16.90 -19.41
C VAL A 684 -10.62 -17.54 -19.33
N GLN A 685 -11.29 -17.66 -20.48
CA GLN A 685 -12.34 -18.64 -20.65
C GLN A 685 -11.69 -19.97 -20.27
N CYS A 686 -12.02 -20.49 -19.08
CA CYS A 686 -11.90 -21.91 -18.80
C CYS A 686 -12.73 -22.62 -19.86
N ARG A 687 -12.10 -22.95 -20.99
CA ARG A 687 -12.64 -23.91 -21.94
C ARG A 687 -12.66 -25.23 -21.19
N THR A 688 -13.87 -25.63 -20.82
CA THR A 688 -14.23 -26.92 -20.28
C THR A 688 -13.55 -28.04 -21.06
N SER A 689 -12.77 -28.86 -20.36
CA SER A 689 -12.63 -30.28 -20.67
C SER A 689 -13.38 -31.07 -19.62
#